data_AF-A0A3M7IIZ8-F1
#
_entry.id   AF-A0A3M7IIZ8-F1
#
_cell.length_a   1.000
_cell.length_b   1.000
_cell.length_c   1.000
_cell.angle_alpha   90.00
_cell.angle_beta   90.00
_cell.angle_gamma   90.00
#
_symmetry.space_group_name_H-M   'P 1'
#
loop_
_entity.id
_entity.type
_entity.pdbx_description
1 polymer ?
#
loop_
_entity_poly.entity_id
_entity_poly.type
_entity_poly.pdbx_seq_one_letter_code
_entity_poly.pdbx_strand_id
1 'polypeptide(L)'
;MDTNRTRDTSNLVLPSAEVVDNARANFLTRLPEAGIGEAKAIEHLNDHVLPGLNRASSSPHYYGFVTGGATNIARLADNLVTEADNSPQVHLPRETVATEVEDCALRMVCDLLALPPNDWPHRTFTTGATASNVVGIACGREFVIQHAATKLATHVSVGDNGLAKAMAKAGVSDVQILTTVPHSSLRKASSIVGLGRSCVVEVGQSNRRHLFDMEALESQLRRPGIASIVVVSCAEVNTGFFATTGEDMRQIRKLCDEYSAWLHVDAAFGLLARVLSDSQQYSALKQGVNGLELADSIAGDAHKLLNVPYDCGIFLSRHLGIGVEVFQNPNAAYLNSASSETVESADRHIPSPLNIGIENSRRFRALPVYSSLAAYGRTGYQEMLERQIRLAREIARFIAANEHYELLPNVDEDMPMEDRLSRIYIIVLFRAKSQAVNEELVKRVNATKRIYISGTLWDGRPAARFAVANWQADAEQDLQLVQDVLLQVVHRCSKMWWHSVTRPRTCDMSTYVFFQLYPTLPHAGTRFARSLKRQHFYSRFTAALNQLSAFITLERVRGMAFSSSSSSSSRVNMESWLFRKPKNLAAWQLKPKERPVTVSSAPYNSPPKGHVAIKVIDVAINPIDWKMQDADVFGLEYPTVFGLDVAGEIYELGDEVDDFHVGQRVIAHCNGYSQKDASHGAFQRYTIVPQEAVAELPYAITTSRGVVLPLAISTAAAGLFQKDYLKLPYPTNDEPEKLKRTVLVWGGSSSVGSCCIQLAVASGAEVFVTASEKNFDYCEQLGAAKCFDYHSEDVEKQIVDALKDRTVAGAYHANGGDTAFISCARILDQTQGKTIVVTVQGVPEKGMPSSARGKMISSSNIFNNEVGPYIWRKFLPKALDSGKIVPAPEPLTVGEELRSIQLGLDKQKAGVSAQKVVVTNIS
;
A
#
# COMPACT_ATOMS: atom_id res chain seq x y z
N MET A 1 -24.94 -38.23 -16.06
CA MET A 1 -25.26 -38.05 -14.63
C MET A 1 -24.12 -38.64 -13.84
N ASP A 2 -23.23 -37.78 -13.36
CA ASP A 2 -22.11 -38.14 -12.50
C ASP A 2 -22.19 -37.24 -11.27
N THR A 3 -23.22 -37.46 -10.46
CA THR A 3 -23.51 -36.72 -9.23
C THR A 3 -23.01 -37.53 -8.05
N ASN A 4 -21.69 -37.53 -7.81
CA ASN A 4 -21.13 -37.95 -6.51
C ASN A 4 -19.67 -37.50 -6.37
N ARG A 5 -19.49 -36.20 -6.14
CA ARG A 5 -18.37 -35.61 -5.39
C ARG A 5 -18.59 -34.11 -5.20
N THR A 6 -19.67 -33.74 -4.51
CA THR A 6 -19.68 -32.46 -3.79
C THR A 6 -18.68 -32.59 -2.65
N ARG A 7 -17.41 -32.23 -2.92
CA ARG A 7 -16.47 -31.91 -1.84
C ARG A 7 -17.15 -30.82 -1.03
N ASP A 8 -17.28 -31.02 0.27
CA ASP A 8 -17.86 -30.06 1.19
C ASP A 8 -17.09 -28.73 1.10
N THR A 9 -17.60 -27.79 0.30
CA THR A 9 -17.02 -26.45 0.10
C THR A 9 -17.37 -25.50 1.24
N SER A 10 -18.19 -25.94 2.21
CA SER A 10 -18.66 -25.12 3.32
C SER A 10 -17.55 -24.71 4.31
N ASN A 11 -16.35 -25.28 4.17
CA ASN A 11 -15.19 -24.99 5.03
C ASN A 11 -14.10 -24.12 4.39
N LEU A 12 -14.27 -23.65 3.14
CA LEU A 12 -13.31 -22.75 2.50
C LEU A 12 -13.61 -21.27 2.78
N VAL A 13 -12.56 -20.48 3.01
CA VAL A 13 -12.62 -19.03 3.26
C VAL A 13 -12.69 -18.24 1.96
N LEU A 14 -11.98 -18.71 0.93
CA LEU A 14 -11.97 -18.11 -0.40
C LEU A 14 -12.71 -19.00 -1.41
N PRO A 15 -13.50 -18.40 -2.33
CA PRO A 15 -14.07 -19.14 -3.45
C PRO A 15 -12.98 -19.71 -4.36
N SER A 16 -13.32 -20.72 -5.16
CA SER A 16 -12.40 -21.18 -6.21
C SER A 16 -12.32 -20.15 -7.35
N ALA A 17 -11.22 -20.17 -8.10
CA ALA A 17 -11.10 -19.32 -9.29
C ALA A 17 -12.25 -19.56 -10.27
N GLU A 18 -12.62 -20.83 -10.47
CA GLU A 18 -13.77 -21.23 -11.28
C GLU A 18 -15.09 -20.60 -10.80
N VAL A 19 -15.35 -20.57 -9.48
CA VAL A 19 -16.56 -19.93 -8.93
C VAL A 19 -16.53 -18.43 -9.15
N VAL A 20 -15.38 -17.77 -8.99
CA VAL A 20 -15.22 -16.33 -9.24
C VAL A 20 -15.39 -16.00 -10.73
N ASP A 21 -14.82 -16.80 -11.61
CA ASP A 21 -14.93 -16.61 -13.06
C ASP A 21 -16.35 -16.87 -13.54
N ASN A 22 -17.04 -17.89 -12.98
CA ASN A 22 -18.46 -18.13 -13.22
C ASN A 22 -19.33 -16.96 -12.75
N ALA A 23 -19.08 -16.41 -11.55
CA ALA A 23 -19.77 -15.21 -11.07
C ALA A 23 -19.60 -14.04 -12.05
N ARG A 24 -18.35 -13.75 -12.45
CA ARG A 24 -18.02 -12.65 -13.37
C ARG A 24 -18.67 -12.82 -14.75
N ALA A 25 -18.70 -14.05 -15.27
CA ALA A 25 -19.30 -14.36 -16.57
C ALA A 25 -20.82 -14.17 -16.60
N ASN A 26 -21.49 -14.26 -15.44
CA ASN A 26 -22.94 -14.17 -15.34
C ASN A 26 -23.47 -12.83 -14.84
N PHE A 27 -22.61 -11.88 -14.47
CA PHE A 27 -23.06 -10.55 -14.01
C PHE A 27 -23.91 -9.83 -15.05
N LEU A 28 -24.95 -9.15 -14.56
CA LEU A 28 -25.74 -8.21 -15.37
C LEU A 28 -24.92 -6.93 -15.59
N THR A 29 -24.10 -6.89 -16.64
CA THR A 29 -23.15 -5.77 -16.90
C THR A 29 -23.79 -4.55 -17.55
N ARG A 30 -25.10 -4.58 -17.81
CA ARG A 30 -25.88 -3.46 -18.34
C ARG A 30 -27.24 -3.42 -17.66
N LEU A 31 -27.75 -2.22 -17.45
CA LEU A 31 -29.13 -2.01 -17.02
C LEU A 31 -30.06 -2.46 -18.17
N PRO A 32 -30.90 -3.50 -17.99
CA PRO A 32 -31.83 -3.91 -19.03
C PRO A 32 -32.98 -2.90 -19.16
N GLU A 33 -33.57 -2.79 -20.35
CA GLU A 33 -34.74 -1.92 -20.58
C GLU A 33 -35.95 -2.36 -19.76
N ALA A 34 -36.15 -3.67 -19.60
CA ALA A 34 -37.09 -4.25 -18.67
C ALA A 34 -36.33 -5.02 -17.57
N GLY A 35 -36.66 -4.76 -16.30
CA GLY A 35 -36.08 -5.48 -15.17
C GLY A 35 -36.42 -6.98 -15.20
N ILE A 36 -35.54 -7.80 -14.63
CA ILE A 36 -35.72 -9.27 -14.59
C ILE A 36 -36.77 -9.74 -13.57
N GLY A 37 -37.27 -8.82 -12.73
CA GLY A 37 -38.19 -9.11 -11.63
C GLY A 37 -37.49 -9.65 -10.38
N GLU A 38 -38.15 -9.52 -9.23
CA GLU A 38 -37.59 -9.84 -7.91
C GLU A 38 -37.14 -11.30 -7.79
N ALA A 39 -37.98 -12.25 -8.19
CA ALA A 39 -37.67 -13.68 -8.09
C ALA A 39 -36.37 -14.06 -8.83
N LYS A 40 -36.19 -13.55 -10.06
CA LYS A 40 -34.97 -13.78 -10.84
C LYS A 40 -33.78 -13.00 -10.31
N ALA A 41 -34.00 -11.83 -9.69
CA ALA A 41 -32.95 -11.10 -9.03
C ALA A 41 -32.42 -11.86 -7.80
N ILE A 42 -33.31 -12.48 -7.02
CA ILE A 42 -32.95 -13.34 -5.89
C ILE A 42 -32.17 -14.57 -6.38
N GLU A 43 -32.66 -15.24 -7.42
CA GLU A 43 -31.94 -16.36 -8.08
C GLU A 43 -30.56 -15.91 -8.54
N HIS A 44 -30.45 -14.78 -9.23
CA HIS A 44 -29.18 -14.23 -9.70
C HIS A 44 -28.21 -13.94 -8.55
N LEU A 45 -28.68 -13.36 -7.45
CA LEU A 45 -27.87 -13.11 -6.27
C LEU A 45 -27.34 -14.41 -5.65
N ASN A 46 -28.22 -15.40 -5.47
CA ASN A 46 -27.87 -16.67 -4.84
C ASN A 46 -26.94 -17.53 -5.69
N ASP A 47 -27.15 -17.56 -7.00
CA ASP A 47 -26.49 -18.52 -7.89
C ASP A 47 -25.21 -17.94 -8.53
N HIS A 48 -25.13 -16.61 -8.67
CA HIS A 48 -24.02 -15.97 -9.37
C HIS A 48 -23.23 -14.98 -8.52
N VAL A 49 -23.87 -14.22 -7.62
CA VAL A 49 -23.16 -13.16 -6.87
C VAL A 49 -22.57 -13.69 -5.57
N LEU A 50 -23.41 -14.18 -4.66
CA LEU A 50 -23.02 -14.60 -3.31
C LEU A 50 -21.93 -15.69 -3.30
N PRO A 51 -21.96 -16.72 -4.17
CA PRO A 51 -20.91 -17.75 -4.19
C PRO A 51 -19.53 -17.20 -4.57
N GLY A 52 -19.47 -16.11 -5.34
CA GLY A 52 -18.23 -15.46 -5.77
C GLY A 52 -17.59 -14.55 -4.72
N LEU A 53 -18.26 -14.28 -3.60
CA LEU A 53 -17.74 -13.44 -2.53
C LEU A 53 -16.77 -14.20 -1.62
N ASN A 54 -15.77 -13.50 -1.08
CA ASN A 54 -14.97 -14.06 0.01
C ASN A 54 -15.82 -14.16 1.29
N ARG A 55 -15.45 -15.07 2.19
CA ARG A 55 -16.16 -15.30 3.45
C ARG A 55 -15.49 -14.57 4.62
N ALA A 56 -15.10 -13.32 4.43
CA ALA A 56 -14.29 -12.57 5.39
C ALA A 56 -14.90 -12.53 6.80
N SER A 57 -15.92 -11.71 7.05
CA SER A 57 -16.59 -11.63 8.36
C SER A 57 -17.46 -12.86 8.69
N SER A 58 -17.65 -13.80 7.78
CA SER A 58 -18.51 -14.97 7.97
C SER A 58 -17.77 -16.28 8.23
N SER A 59 -16.43 -16.24 8.26
CA SER A 59 -15.59 -17.40 8.54
C SER A 59 -14.67 -17.16 9.74
N PRO A 60 -14.57 -18.11 10.69
CA PRO A 60 -13.57 -18.05 11.77
C PRO A 60 -12.13 -18.13 11.27
N HIS A 61 -11.92 -18.64 10.05
CA HIS A 61 -10.59 -18.91 9.48
C HIS A 61 -10.05 -17.74 8.62
N TYR A 62 -10.73 -16.59 8.65
CA TYR A 62 -10.25 -15.36 8.02
C TYR A 62 -9.46 -14.52 9.02
N TYR A 63 -8.13 -14.55 8.90
CA TYR A 63 -7.19 -13.84 9.77
C TYR A 63 -6.51 -12.64 9.08
N GLY A 64 -7.04 -12.19 7.95
CA GLY A 64 -6.52 -11.04 7.21
C GLY A 64 -7.03 -9.72 7.75
N PHE A 65 -6.21 -8.66 7.63
CA PHE A 65 -6.51 -7.33 8.18
C PHE A 65 -6.84 -7.41 9.66
N VAL A 66 -7.70 -6.54 10.19
CA VAL A 66 -8.38 -6.79 11.47
C VAL A 66 -9.87 -6.81 11.16
N THR A 67 -10.36 -7.99 10.79
CA THR A 67 -11.74 -8.18 10.36
C THR A 67 -12.52 -8.93 11.42
N GLY A 68 -13.48 -8.24 12.04
CA GLY A 68 -14.43 -8.85 12.95
C GLY A 68 -15.43 -9.73 12.19
N GLY A 69 -15.98 -10.69 12.91
CA GLY A 69 -17.19 -11.38 12.49
C GLY A 69 -18.44 -10.56 12.77
N ALA A 70 -19.61 -11.18 12.59
CA ALA A 70 -20.88 -10.63 13.04
C ALA A 70 -21.62 -11.67 13.87
N THR A 71 -21.93 -11.35 15.13
CA THR A 71 -22.69 -12.25 16.01
C THR A 71 -24.10 -12.47 15.45
N ASN A 72 -24.72 -13.61 15.75
CA ASN A 72 -26.03 -13.94 15.19
C ASN A 72 -27.10 -12.88 15.51
N ILE A 73 -27.09 -12.37 16.74
CA ILE A 73 -28.02 -11.32 17.16
C ILE A 73 -27.73 -9.98 16.49
N ALA A 74 -26.44 -9.63 16.29
CA ALA A 74 -26.07 -8.41 15.58
C ALA A 74 -26.46 -8.46 14.10
N ARG A 75 -26.34 -9.64 13.45
CA ARG A 75 -26.79 -9.87 12.07
C ARG A 75 -28.30 -9.74 11.94
N LEU A 76 -29.06 -10.33 12.87
CA LEU A 76 -30.52 -10.17 12.90
C LEU A 76 -30.89 -8.70 13.06
N ALA A 77 -30.28 -8.01 14.03
CA ALA A 77 -30.50 -6.60 14.26
C ALA A 77 -30.17 -5.73 13.05
N ASP A 78 -29.11 -6.05 12.29
CA ASP A 78 -28.73 -5.30 11.09
C ASP A 78 -29.70 -5.51 9.92
N ASN A 79 -30.29 -6.72 9.79
CA ASN A 79 -31.40 -6.93 8.86
C ASN A 79 -32.63 -6.09 9.26
N LEU A 80 -32.91 -5.99 10.57
CA LEU A 80 -33.98 -5.13 11.09
C LEU A 80 -33.70 -3.63 10.87
N VAL A 81 -32.41 -3.21 10.84
CA VAL A 81 -32.05 -1.84 10.44
C VAL A 81 -32.50 -1.56 9.00
N THR A 82 -32.27 -2.50 8.08
CA THR A 82 -32.73 -2.36 6.68
C THR A 82 -34.25 -2.39 6.57
N GLU A 83 -34.92 -3.28 7.31
CA GLU A 83 -36.38 -3.37 7.30
C GLU A 83 -37.05 -2.10 7.86
N ALA A 84 -36.49 -1.53 8.93
CA ALA A 84 -37.03 -0.32 9.55
C ALA A 84 -36.67 0.96 8.78
N ASP A 85 -35.62 0.93 7.95
CA ASP A 85 -35.08 2.03 7.13
C ASP A 85 -35.07 3.40 7.85
N ASN A 86 -34.68 3.39 9.13
CA ASN A 86 -34.71 4.58 9.97
C ASN A 86 -33.38 5.35 9.92
N SER A 87 -33.42 6.68 9.74
CA SER A 87 -32.25 7.56 9.77
C SER A 87 -32.19 8.37 11.08
N PRO A 88 -31.45 7.92 12.12
CA PRO A 88 -31.41 8.55 13.45
C PRO A 88 -30.50 9.79 13.49
N GLN A 89 -30.86 10.83 12.74
CA GLN A 89 -30.04 12.04 12.64
C GLN A 89 -30.45 13.14 13.65
N VAL A 90 -31.76 13.24 13.96
CA VAL A 90 -32.35 14.22 14.89
C VAL A 90 -32.84 13.50 16.14
N HIS A 91 -32.66 14.09 17.32
CA HIS A 91 -33.31 13.62 18.52
C HIS A 91 -34.78 14.07 18.56
N LEU A 92 -35.71 13.13 18.44
CA LEU A 92 -37.17 13.36 18.39
C LEU A 92 -37.89 12.50 19.45
N PRO A 93 -37.74 12.81 20.75
CA PRO A 93 -38.15 11.93 21.86
C PRO A 93 -39.66 11.66 21.94
N ARG A 94 -40.50 12.48 21.28
CA ARG A 94 -41.96 12.25 21.20
C ARG A 94 -42.39 11.40 20.00
N GLU A 95 -41.48 11.14 19.05
CA GLU A 95 -41.80 10.47 17.77
C GLU A 95 -41.06 9.14 17.60
N THR A 96 -39.84 9.02 18.11
CA THR A 96 -39.03 7.81 17.99
C THR A 96 -37.99 7.69 19.09
N VAL A 97 -37.65 6.45 19.45
CA VAL A 97 -36.60 6.11 20.42
C VAL A 97 -35.23 5.87 19.76
N ALA A 98 -35.09 6.07 18.44
CA ALA A 98 -33.89 5.65 17.71
C ALA A 98 -32.58 6.29 18.23
N THR A 99 -32.61 7.58 18.55
CA THR A 99 -31.46 8.29 19.13
C THR A 99 -31.24 7.95 20.61
N GLU A 100 -32.29 7.56 21.34
CA GLU A 100 -32.18 7.04 22.71
C GLU A 100 -31.53 5.66 22.74
N VAL A 101 -31.81 4.82 21.73
CA VAL A 101 -31.11 3.53 21.52
C VAL A 101 -29.64 3.77 21.20
N GLU A 102 -29.30 4.77 20.37
CA GLU A 102 -27.90 5.14 20.13
C GLU A 102 -27.18 5.61 21.41
N ASP A 103 -27.78 6.52 22.19
CA ASP A 103 -27.22 6.94 23.47
C ASP A 103 -27.07 5.76 24.43
N CYS A 104 -28.10 4.91 24.55
CA CYS A 104 -28.07 3.71 25.40
C CYS A 104 -26.94 2.76 24.98
N ALA A 105 -26.80 2.46 23.69
CA ALA A 105 -25.74 1.60 23.18
C ALA A 105 -24.34 2.17 23.46
N LEU A 106 -24.13 3.47 23.26
CA LEU A 106 -22.85 4.14 23.54
C LEU A 106 -22.54 4.20 25.04
N ARG A 107 -23.56 4.34 25.90
CA ARG A 107 -23.41 4.21 27.36
C ARG A 107 -23.04 2.79 27.75
N MET A 108 -23.66 1.77 27.16
CA MET A 108 -23.28 0.36 27.38
C MET A 108 -21.86 0.06 26.88
N VAL A 109 -21.41 0.67 25.78
CA VAL A 109 -20.01 0.61 25.34
C VAL A 109 -19.10 1.23 26.40
N CYS A 110 -19.43 2.43 26.88
CA CYS A 110 -18.68 3.10 27.95
C CYS A 110 -18.61 2.24 29.23
N ASP A 111 -19.73 1.66 29.65
CA ASP A 111 -19.80 0.73 30.78
C ASP A 111 -18.88 -0.47 30.52
N LEU A 112 -19.02 -1.16 29.37
CA LEU A 112 -18.17 -2.29 28.98
C LEU A 112 -16.68 -1.95 29.07
N LEU A 113 -16.30 -0.74 28.67
CA LEU A 113 -14.91 -0.27 28.69
C LEU A 113 -14.47 0.29 30.04
N ALA A 114 -15.34 0.33 31.06
CA ALA A 114 -15.09 0.99 32.34
C ALA A 114 -14.64 2.45 32.15
N LEU A 115 -15.38 3.18 31.31
CA LEU A 115 -15.28 4.61 31.08
C LEU A 115 -16.62 5.21 31.53
N PRO A 116 -16.71 5.93 32.66
CA PRO A 116 -17.99 6.44 33.16
C PRO A 116 -18.69 7.31 32.09
N PRO A 117 -19.91 6.96 31.62
CA PRO A 117 -20.50 7.65 30.47
C PRO A 117 -20.66 9.17 30.64
N ASN A 118 -20.84 9.64 31.87
CA ASN A 118 -20.98 11.07 32.17
C ASN A 118 -19.69 11.88 31.93
N ASP A 119 -18.52 11.22 31.95
CA ASP A 119 -17.22 11.84 31.64
C ASP A 119 -16.99 11.99 30.13
N TRP A 120 -17.81 11.32 29.31
CA TRP A 120 -17.67 11.25 27.86
C TRP A 120 -18.92 11.80 27.17
N PRO A 121 -19.36 13.04 27.41
CA PRO A 121 -20.65 13.54 26.92
C PRO A 121 -20.78 13.60 25.39
N HIS A 122 -19.67 13.59 24.64
CA HIS A 122 -19.69 13.55 23.18
C HIS A 122 -19.45 12.12 22.70
N ARG A 123 -20.52 11.43 22.32
CA ARG A 123 -20.46 10.04 21.84
C ARG A 123 -21.26 9.92 20.57
N THR A 124 -20.72 9.24 19.57
CA THR A 124 -21.48 8.91 18.37
C THR A 124 -20.89 7.70 17.65
N PHE A 125 -21.73 6.92 16.97
CA PHE A 125 -21.23 5.93 16.03
C PHE A 125 -20.82 6.59 14.71
N THR A 126 -19.77 6.08 14.10
CA THR A 126 -19.26 6.54 12.79
C THR A 126 -19.21 5.38 11.81
N THR A 127 -18.77 5.63 10.57
CA THR A 127 -18.52 4.57 9.58
C THR A 127 -17.30 3.69 9.93
N GLY A 128 -16.51 4.06 10.93
CA GLY A 128 -15.32 3.33 11.36
C GLY A 128 -14.26 4.24 11.96
N ALA A 129 -13.18 3.66 12.49
CA ALA A 129 -12.11 4.39 13.17
C ALA A 129 -11.44 5.44 12.27
N THR A 130 -11.49 5.30 10.94
CA THR A 130 -11.04 6.37 10.04
C THR A 130 -11.92 7.62 10.18
N ALA A 131 -13.25 7.46 10.19
CA ALA A 131 -14.16 8.58 10.41
C ALA A 131 -14.09 9.07 11.87
N SER A 132 -13.97 8.18 12.85
CA SER A 132 -13.76 8.58 14.26
C SER A 132 -12.46 9.38 14.44
N ASN A 133 -11.38 9.02 13.75
CA ASN A 133 -10.13 9.81 13.72
C ASN A 133 -10.36 11.17 13.06
N VAL A 134 -11.14 11.27 11.97
CA VAL A 134 -11.52 12.58 11.39
C VAL A 134 -12.25 13.44 12.42
N VAL A 135 -13.22 12.87 13.14
CA VAL A 135 -13.95 13.58 14.20
C VAL A 135 -13.00 14.03 15.30
N GLY A 136 -12.16 13.14 15.82
CA GLY A 136 -11.21 13.42 16.89
C GLY A 136 -10.18 14.47 16.53
N ILE A 137 -9.59 14.40 15.34
CA ILE A 137 -8.60 15.38 14.87
C ILE A 137 -9.26 16.72 14.55
N ALA A 138 -10.50 16.75 14.05
CA ALA A 138 -11.23 18.00 13.85
C ALA A 138 -11.53 18.70 15.19
N CYS A 139 -11.95 17.95 16.22
CA CYS A 139 -12.10 18.47 17.58
C CYS A 139 -10.76 18.95 18.16
N GLY A 140 -9.69 18.17 18.01
CA GLY A 140 -8.36 18.56 18.47
C GLY A 140 -7.87 19.84 17.81
N ARG A 141 -8.08 19.99 16.50
CA ARG A 141 -7.76 21.21 15.74
C ARG A 141 -8.52 22.43 16.25
N GLU A 142 -9.84 22.29 16.48
CA GLU A 142 -10.67 23.35 17.05
C GLU A 142 -10.14 23.75 18.43
N PHE A 143 -9.97 22.78 19.32
CA PHE A 143 -9.52 22.99 20.70
C PHE A 143 -8.17 23.71 20.77
N VAL A 144 -7.14 23.23 20.07
CA VAL A 144 -5.79 23.78 20.23
C VAL A 144 -5.68 25.20 19.69
N ILE A 145 -6.46 25.54 18.64
CA ILE A 145 -6.52 26.90 18.08
C ILE A 145 -7.29 27.84 19.03
N GLN A 146 -8.44 27.39 19.55
CA GLN A 146 -9.21 28.17 20.52
C GLN A 146 -8.43 28.44 21.81
N HIS A 147 -7.71 27.44 22.30
CA HIS A 147 -6.93 27.57 23.52
C HIS A 147 -5.76 28.53 23.31
N ALA A 148 -5.09 28.49 22.16
CA ALA A 148 -4.07 29.47 21.79
C ALA A 148 -4.63 30.89 21.68
N ALA A 149 -5.81 31.07 21.08
CA ALA A 149 -6.49 32.37 21.00
C ALA A 149 -6.86 32.95 22.38
N THR A 150 -7.25 32.08 23.32
CA THR A 150 -7.59 32.47 24.70
C THR A 150 -6.37 33.06 25.42
N LYS A 151 -5.17 32.54 25.19
CA LYS A 151 -3.91 33.10 25.73
C LYS A 151 -3.64 34.53 25.23
N LEU A 152 -4.24 34.92 24.11
CA LEU A 152 -4.18 36.27 23.53
C LEU A 152 -5.41 37.13 23.86
N ALA A 153 -6.29 36.66 24.77
CA ALA A 153 -7.58 37.29 25.09
C ALA A 153 -8.48 37.51 23.86
N THR A 154 -8.43 36.58 22.90
CA THR A 154 -9.27 36.55 21.70
C THR A 154 -10.12 35.29 21.66
N HIS A 155 -11.27 35.36 20.98
CA HIS A 155 -12.11 34.20 20.70
C HIS A 155 -12.18 33.96 19.19
N VAL A 156 -12.13 32.69 18.81
CA VAL A 156 -12.06 32.26 17.42
C VAL A 156 -12.64 30.86 17.29
N SER A 157 -13.21 30.51 16.14
CA SER A 157 -13.59 29.13 15.85
C SER A 157 -13.14 28.76 14.44
N VAL A 158 -12.62 27.54 14.24
CA VAL A 158 -12.30 27.06 12.89
C VAL A 158 -13.57 26.80 12.11
N GLY A 159 -14.61 26.25 12.75
CA GLY A 159 -15.94 26.06 12.16
C GLY A 159 -16.51 27.34 11.56
N ASP A 160 -16.44 28.46 12.28
CA ASP A 160 -17.01 29.74 11.83
C ASP A 160 -16.07 30.58 10.96
N ASN A 161 -14.76 30.56 11.25
CA ASN A 161 -13.82 31.49 10.63
C ASN A 161 -12.98 30.89 9.50
N GLY A 162 -12.95 29.56 9.41
CA GLY A 162 -12.01 28.82 8.57
C GLY A 162 -10.59 28.79 9.15
N LEU A 163 -9.83 27.75 8.78
CA LEU A 163 -8.55 27.40 9.41
C LEU A 163 -7.51 28.53 9.37
N ALA A 164 -7.24 29.08 8.18
CA ALA A 164 -6.20 30.10 8.01
C ALA A 164 -6.46 31.37 8.85
N LYS A 165 -7.71 31.85 8.84
CA LYS A 165 -8.12 33.02 9.62
C LYS A 165 -8.10 32.73 11.12
N ALA A 166 -8.50 31.52 11.51
CA ALA A 166 -8.52 31.13 12.91
C ALA A 166 -7.10 31.05 13.49
N MET A 167 -6.18 30.41 12.77
CA MET A 167 -4.76 30.33 13.13
C MET A 167 -4.10 31.70 13.23
N ALA A 168 -4.33 32.59 12.25
CA ALA A 168 -3.76 33.94 12.27
C ALA A 168 -4.22 34.75 13.50
N LYS A 169 -5.49 34.65 13.88
CA LYS A 169 -6.03 35.30 15.09
C LYS A 169 -5.47 34.69 16.38
N ALA A 170 -5.26 33.38 16.39
CA ALA A 170 -4.73 32.65 17.54
C ALA A 170 -3.20 32.78 17.71
N GLY A 171 -2.50 33.47 16.79
CA GLY A 171 -1.04 33.53 16.79
C GLY A 171 -0.38 32.17 16.52
N VAL A 172 -1.10 31.27 15.85
CA VAL A 172 -0.64 29.92 15.49
C VAL A 172 -0.15 29.95 14.05
N SER A 173 1.09 29.51 13.82
CA SER A 173 1.69 29.40 12.49
C SER A 173 1.47 28.04 11.85
N ASP A 174 1.37 26.98 12.66
CA ASP A 174 1.16 25.61 12.18
C ASP A 174 0.47 24.74 13.26
N VAL A 175 -0.14 23.62 12.84
CA VAL A 175 -0.70 22.60 13.73
C VAL A 175 -0.05 21.26 13.40
N GLN A 176 0.58 20.63 14.38
CA GLN A 176 1.22 19.32 14.23
C GLN A 176 0.47 18.21 14.98
N ILE A 177 0.65 16.99 14.51
CA ILE A 177 0.16 15.76 15.15
C ILE A 177 1.36 14.91 15.55
N LEU A 178 1.56 14.71 16.84
CA LEU A 178 2.69 13.96 17.41
C LEU A 178 2.23 12.54 17.76
N THR A 179 2.90 11.53 17.24
CA THR A 179 2.54 10.12 17.43
C THR A 179 3.77 9.23 17.26
N THR A 180 3.65 7.92 17.49
CA THR A 180 4.78 6.99 17.36
C THR A 180 4.81 6.34 15.98
N VAL A 181 3.94 5.36 15.75
CA VAL A 181 3.84 4.53 14.54
C VAL A 181 2.44 4.73 13.91
N PRO A 182 2.23 5.82 13.15
CA PRO A 182 0.90 6.23 12.75
C PRO A 182 0.26 5.23 11.79
N HIS A 183 -0.98 4.83 12.09
CA HIS A 183 -1.81 4.16 11.08
C HIS A 183 -2.09 5.12 9.91
N SER A 184 -2.23 4.56 8.70
CA SER A 184 -2.46 5.35 7.48
C SER A 184 -3.74 6.20 7.55
N SER A 185 -4.75 5.78 8.34
CA SER A 185 -5.97 6.56 8.57
C SER A 185 -5.70 7.88 9.26
N LEU A 186 -4.66 8.00 10.09
CA LEU A 186 -4.34 9.24 10.78
C LEU A 186 -3.88 10.29 9.77
N ARG A 187 -2.91 9.96 8.89
CA ARG A 187 -2.47 10.85 7.79
C ARG A 187 -3.64 11.19 6.85
N LYS A 188 -4.55 10.24 6.61
CA LYS A 188 -5.78 10.48 5.84
C LYS A 188 -6.71 11.48 6.56
N ALA A 189 -6.92 11.32 7.86
CA ALA A 189 -7.73 12.22 8.67
C ALA A 189 -7.16 13.65 8.66
N SER A 190 -5.85 13.80 8.85
CA SER A 190 -5.15 15.10 8.76
C SER A 190 -5.34 15.80 7.42
N SER A 191 -5.31 15.03 6.32
CA SER A 191 -5.57 15.55 4.98
C SER A 191 -7.02 16.03 4.84
N ILE A 192 -8.00 15.30 5.38
CA ILE A 192 -9.42 15.65 5.30
C ILE A 192 -9.72 16.91 6.12
N VAL A 193 -9.16 17.04 7.32
CA VAL A 193 -9.41 18.20 8.20
C VAL A 193 -8.62 19.46 7.79
N GLY A 194 -7.85 19.40 6.70
CA GLY A 194 -7.13 20.55 6.15
C GLY A 194 -5.77 20.85 6.77
N LEU A 195 -5.19 19.93 7.55
CA LEU A 195 -3.85 20.06 8.14
C LEU A 195 -2.73 19.52 7.23
N GLY A 196 -3.07 18.71 6.23
CA GLY A 196 -2.10 18.05 5.36
C GLY A 196 -1.45 16.81 6.00
N ARG A 197 -0.77 15.98 5.19
CA ARG A 197 -0.17 14.71 5.66
C ARG A 197 1.17 14.90 6.38
N SER A 198 1.86 15.99 6.06
CA SER A 198 3.17 16.35 6.61
C SER A 198 3.11 16.83 8.05
N CYS A 199 1.92 17.17 8.56
CA CYS A 199 1.76 17.58 9.96
C CYS A 199 1.93 16.41 10.95
N VAL A 200 1.87 15.17 10.48
CA VAL A 200 2.05 13.98 11.33
C VAL A 200 3.54 13.70 11.50
N VAL A 201 4.04 13.93 12.72
CA VAL A 201 5.43 13.81 13.15
C VAL A 201 5.57 12.60 14.08
N GLU A 202 6.57 11.76 13.78
CA GLU A 202 6.89 10.57 14.58
C GLU A 202 7.84 10.93 15.73
N VAL A 203 7.46 10.58 16.96
CA VAL A 203 8.22 10.80 18.21
C VAL A 203 8.42 9.49 18.98
N GLY A 204 8.56 8.38 18.24
CA GLY A 204 8.82 7.06 18.82
C GLY A 204 10.30 6.82 19.13
N GLN A 205 10.58 5.98 20.12
CA GLN A 205 11.95 5.60 20.51
C GLN A 205 12.70 4.91 19.37
N SER A 206 14.01 5.10 19.26
CA SER A 206 14.81 4.53 18.17
C SER A 206 14.82 2.99 18.14
N ASN A 207 14.90 2.34 19.30
CA ASN A 207 14.94 0.88 19.46
C ASN A 207 13.56 0.22 19.59
N ARG A 208 12.57 0.97 20.07
CA ARG A 208 11.18 0.52 20.24
C ARG A 208 10.23 1.58 19.71
N ARG A 209 10.21 1.72 18.38
CA ARG A 209 9.49 2.81 17.67
C ARG A 209 8.00 2.92 17.99
N HIS A 210 7.39 1.88 18.54
CA HIS A 210 6.00 1.91 18.99
C HIS A 210 5.78 2.68 20.30
N LEU A 211 6.80 2.79 21.16
CA LEU A 211 6.76 3.53 22.42
C LEU A 211 7.16 4.99 22.21
N PHE A 212 6.58 5.89 23.01
CA PHE A 212 6.93 7.31 22.99
C PHE A 212 8.34 7.55 23.52
N ASP A 213 9.08 8.40 22.81
CA ASP A 213 10.24 9.11 23.37
C ASP A 213 9.72 10.40 24.02
N MET A 214 9.71 10.42 25.36
CA MET A 214 9.11 11.52 26.12
C MET A 214 9.90 12.83 25.99
N GLU A 215 11.22 12.76 25.82
CA GLU A 215 12.05 13.95 25.61
C GLU A 215 11.82 14.52 24.21
N ALA A 216 11.73 13.67 23.20
CA ALA A 216 11.39 14.09 21.83
C ALA A 216 9.97 14.66 21.75
N LEU A 217 9.00 14.04 22.44
CA LEU A 217 7.63 14.53 22.55
C LEU A 217 7.60 15.93 23.17
N GLU A 218 8.23 16.12 24.33
CA GLU A 218 8.29 17.43 25.00
C GLU A 218 8.99 18.48 24.14
N SER A 219 10.10 18.12 23.48
CA SER A 219 10.83 19.00 22.58
C SER A 219 9.94 19.53 21.45
N GLN A 220 9.13 18.66 20.84
CA GLN A 220 8.18 19.07 19.80
C GLN A 220 7.05 19.94 20.35
N LEU A 221 6.51 19.60 21.54
CA LEU A 221 5.43 20.36 22.19
C LEU A 221 5.85 21.79 22.56
N ARG A 222 7.12 22.01 22.89
CA ARG A 222 7.66 23.32 23.29
C ARG A 222 7.86 24.30 22.12
N ARG A 223 7.73 23.86 20.87
CA ARG A 223 8.04 24.70 19.70
C ARG A 223 7.12 25.93 19.63
N PRO A 224 7.68 27.16 19.60
CA PRO A 224 6.88 28.38 19.63
C PRO A 224 6.05 28.53 18.35
N GLY A 225 4.81 29.02 18.50
CA GLY A 225 3.91 29.29 17.38
C GLY A 225 3.32 28.04 16.72
N ILE A 226 3.52 26.85 17.29
CA ILE A 226 2.97 25.59 16.76
C ILE A 226 2.01 24.99 17.79
N ALA A 227 0.78 24.72 17.37
CA ALA A 227 -0.20 24.03 18.21
C ALA A 227 -0.12 22.52 17.97
N SER A 228 -0.36 21.71 18.99
CA SER A 228 -0.06 20.27 18.93
C SER A 228 -1.24 19.40 19.32
N ILE A 229 -1.43 18.31 18.58
CA ILE A 229 -2.32 17.20 18.93
C ILE A 229 -1.42 15.98 19.16
N VAL A 230 -1.53 15.32 20.30
CA VAL A 230 -0.84 14.05 20.57
C VAL A 230 -1.80 12.90 20.28
N VAL A 231 -1.37 11.94 19.47
CA VAL A 231 -2.16 10.75 19.11
C VAL A 231 -1.47 9.49 19.60
N VAL A 232 -2.11 8.79 20.52
CA VAL A 232 -1.64 7.52 21.07
C VAL A 232 -2.24 6.35 20.28
N SER A 233 -1.38 5.48 19.73
CA SER A 233 -1.82 4.23 19.11
C SER A 233 -2.07 3.16 20.17
N CYS A 234 -3.32 2.74 20.30
CA CYS A 234 -3.75 1.67 21.18
C CYS A 234 -3.94 0.39 20.35
N ALA A 235 -2.89 -0.45 20.37
CA ALA A 235 -2.64 -1.59 19.49
C ALA A 235 -2.31 -1.21 18.04
N GLU A 236 -1.02 -1.21 17.70
CA GLU A 236 -0.53 -0.91 16.34
C GLU A 236 -0.76 -2.08 15.37
N VAL A 237 -1.06 -1.77 14.10
CA VAL A 237 -1.55 -2.75 13.11
C VAL A 237 -0.54 -3.86 12.76
N ASN A 238 0.75 -3.50 12.70
CA ASN A 238 1.97 -4.31 12.83
C ASN A 238 1.89 -5.55 13.70
N THR A 239 1.84 -5.24 14.98
CA THR A 239 2.32 -6.11 16.06
C THR A 239 1.23 -6.32 17.10
N GLY A 240 0.18 -5.50 17.08
CA GLY A 240 -0.78 -5.39 18.16
C GLY A 240 -0.22 -4.72 19.42
N PHE A 241 0.99 -4.13 19.36
CA PHE A 241 1.62 -3.50 20.52
C PHE A 241 0.95 -2.18 20.90
N PHE A 242 0.88 -1.93 22.20
CA PHE A 242 0.36 -0.69 22.78
C PHE A 242 1.50 0.32 22.92
N ALA A 243 1.23 1.58 22.58
CA ALA A 243 2.26 2.63 22.59
C ALA A 243 2.59 3.17 23.99
N THR A 244 1.74 2.90 24.98
CA THR A 244 1.80 3.49 26.31
C THR A 244 1.47 2.48 27.40
N THR A 245 2.00 2.72 28.60
CA THR A 245 1.49 2.20 29.86
C THR A 245 0.64 3.25 30.59
N GLY A 246 0.06 2.89 31.75
CA GLY A 246 -0.64 3.85 32.59
C GLY A 246 0.24 5.00 33.10
N GLU A 247 1.56 4.78 33.30
CA GLU A 247 2.49 5.85 33.67
C GLU A 247 2.76 6.77 32.48
N ASP A 248 3.00 6.20 31.29
CA ASP A 248 3.21 6.96 30.08
C ASP A 248 2.01 7.87 29.77
N MET A 249 0.77 7.36 29.94
CA MET A 249 -0.45 8.16 29.76
C MET A 249 -0.53 9.33 30.74
N ARG A 250 -0.13 9.15 32.00
CA ARG A 250 -0.08 10.25 32.99
C ARG A 250 0.96 11.29 32.60
N GLN A 251 2.14 10.86 32.14
CA GLN A 251 3.19 11.76 31.69
C GLN A 251 2.76 12.54 30.44
N ILE A 252 2.18 11.87 29.45
CA ILE A 252 1.65 12.50 28.23
C ILE A 252 0.54 13.49 28.59
N ARG A 253 -0.41 13.12 29.48
CA ARG A 253 -1.46 14.03 29.93
C ARG A 253 -0.88 15.29 30.57
N LYS A 254 0.11 15.15 31.46
CA LYS A 254 0.80 16.28 32.09
C LYS A 254 1.43 17.20 31.04
N LEU A 255 2.13 16.64 30.06
CA LEU A 255 2.73 17.41 28.96
C LEU A 255 1.65 18.10 28.12
N CYS A 256 0.56 17.41 27.80
CA CYS A 256 -0.55 18.02 27.08
C CYS A 256 -1.19 19.17 27.86
N ASP A 257 -1.30 19.08 29.18
CA ASP A 257 -1.82 20.17 30.02
C ASP A 257 -0.86 21.36 30.05
N GLU A 258 0.44 21.10 30.20
CA GLU A 258 1.50 22.12 30.23
C GLU A 258 1.59 22.91 28.92
N TYR A 259 1.53 22.21 27.79
CA TYR A 259 1.68 22.80 26.45
C TYR A 259 0.35 23.05 25.73
N SER A 260 -0.78 22.84 26.40
CA SER A 260 -2.14 23.01 25.86
C SER A 260 -2.40 22.19 24.59
N ALA A 261 -1.94 20.94 24.57
CA ALA A 261 -2.16 20.00 23.47
C ALA A 261 -3.41 19.14 23.70
N TRP A 262 -3.99 18.66 22.60
CA TRP A 262 -5.10 17.71 22.62
C TRP A 262 -4.58 16.26 22.65
N LEU A 263 -5.09 15.42 23.54
CA LEU A 263 -4.75 14.00 23.61
C LEU A 263 -5.83 13.13 22.97
N HIS A 264 -5.55 12.59 21.79
CA HIS A 264 -6.40 11.64 21.09
C HIS A 264 -5.84 10.21 21.19
N VAL A 265 -6.71 9.21 21.29
CA VAL A 265 -6.32 7.79 21.22
C VAL A 265 -6.96 7.15 19.99
N ASP A 266 -6.11 6.62 19.10
CA ASP A 266 -6.55 5.71 18.04
C ASP A 266 -6.54 4.28 18.59
N ALA A 267 -7.72 3.79 18.99
CA ALA A 267 -7.93 2.48 19.60
C ALA A 267 -8.84 1.59 18.74
N ALA A 268 -8.70 1.68 17.42
CA ALA A 268 -9.55 0.97 16.45
C ALA A 268 -9.88 -0.48 16.83
N PHE A 269 -8.90 -1.23 17.33
CA PHE A 269 -9.13 -2.56 17.92
C PHE A 269 -8.53 -2.74 19.32
N GLY A 270 -7.56 -1.92 19.73
CA GLY A 270 -6.98 -2.02 21.08
C GLY A 270 -7.95 -1.66 22.21
N LEU A 271 -9.02 -0.88 21.92
CA LEU A 271 -9.97 -0.41 22.94
C LEU A 271 -10.56 -1.53 23.79
N LEU A 272 -10.87 -2.67 23.16
CA LEU A 272 -11.50 -3.82 23.81
C LEU A 272 -10.59 -4.55 24.80
N ALA A 273 -9.27 -4.30 24.81
CA ALA A 273 -8.38 -4.89 25.81
C ALA A 273 -8.72 -4.42 27.24
N ARG A 274 -9.48 -3.33 27.42
CA ARG A 274 -10.01 -2.91 28.74
C ARG A 274 -10.99 -3.92 29.35
N VAL A 275 -11.58 -4.80 28.54
CA VAL A 275 -12.54 -5.83 28.99
C VAL A 275 -11.84 -7.04 29.61
N LEU A 276 -10.53 -7.21 29.39
CA LEU A 276 -9.77 -8.35 29.91
C LEU A 276 -9.81 -8.43 31.44
N SER A 277 -9.85 -9.67 31.94
CA SER A 277 -9.75 -9.94 33.37
C SER A 277 -8.45 -9.40 33.96
N ASP A 278 -8.48 -9.08 35.25
CA ASP A 278 -7.30 -8.62 36.01
C ASP A 278 -6.34 -9.78 36.36
N SER A 279 -6.41 -10.89 35.62
CA SER A 279 -5.53 -12.04 35.82
C SER A 279 -4.10 -11.73 35.35
N GLN A 280 -3.12 -12.35 36.03
CA GLN A 280 -1.70 -12.10 35.76
C GLN A 280 -1.31 -12.29 34.28
N GLN A 281 -1.95 -13.23 33.59
CA GLN A 281 -1.72 -13.54 32.16
C GLN A 281 -2.05 -12.41 31.17
N TYR A 282 -2.85 -11.42 31.57
CA TYR A 282 -3.22 -10.27 30.74
C TYR A 282 -2.67 -8.94 31.29
N SER A 283 -1.88 -8.99 32.37
CA SER A 283 -1.32 -7.79 33.01
C SER A 283 -0.58 -6.88 32.02
N ALA A 284 0.25 -7.43 31.14
CA ALA A 284 0.97 -6.66 30.11
C ALA A 284 0.03 -5.91 29.15
N LEU A 285 -1.04 -6.57 28.69
CA LEU A 285 -2.03 -5.95 27.80
C LEU A 285 -2.86 -4.89 28.54
N LYS A 286 -3.21 -5.16 29.80
CA LYS A 286 -3.92 -4.21 30.68
C LYS A 286 -3.10 -2.96 30.94
N GLN A 287 -1.78 -3.08 31.15
CA GLN A 287 -0.92 -1.90 31.23
C GLN A 287 -1.02 -1.03 29.97
N GLY A 288 -1.12 -1.65 28.80
CA GLY A 288 -1.31 -1.00 27.50
C GLY A 288 -2.56 -0.12 27.36
N VAL A 289 -3.57 -0.32 28.20
CA VAL A 289 -4.86 0.39 28.15
C VAL A 289 -5.22 1.12 29.45
N ASN A 290 -4.31 1.13 30.42
CA ASN A 290 -4.42 1.93 31.62
C ASN A 290 -4.24 3.41 31.26
N GLY A 291 -5.04 4.29 31.85
CA GLY A 291 -4.95 5.73 31.58
C GLY A 291 -5.66 6.20 30.32
N LEU A 292 -6.36 5.34 29.56
CA LEU A 292 -7.16 5.80 28.41
C LEU A 292 -8.27 6.80 28.81
N GLU A 293 -8.73 6.76 30.06
CA GLU A 293 -9.65 7.74 30.64
C GLU A 293 -9.09 9.18 30.69
N LEU A 294 -7.78 9.36 30.56
CA LEU A 294 -7.10 10.67 30.53
C LEU A 294 -7.15 11.34 29.14
N ALA A 295 -7.57 10.62 28.11
CA ALA A 295 -7.67 11.15 26.76
C ALA A 295 -8.81 12.16 26.61
N ASP A 296 -8.62 13.13 25.72
CA ASP A 296 -9.67 14.08 25.33
C ASP A 296 -10.67 13.43 24.37
N SER A 297 -10.19 12.55 23.49
CA SER A 297 -11.04 11.72 22.64
C SER A 297 -10.45 10.36 22.30
N ILE A 298 -11.32 9.39 21.99
CA ILE A 298 -10.99 8.01 21.66
C ILE A 298 -11.74 7.60 20.38
N ALA A 299 -11.02 7.01 19.43
CA ALA A 299 -11.56 6.33 18.26
C ALA A 299 -11.51 4.80 18.45
N GLY A 300 -12.56 4.08 18.04
CA GLY A 300 -12.63 2.61 18.07
C GLY A 300 -13.45 2.04 16.91
N ASP A 301 -13.42 0.71 16.71
CA ASP A 301 -14.32 0.00 15.78
C ASP A 301 -15.12 -1.09 16.49
N ALA A 302 -16.44 -1.00 16.40
CA ALA A 302 -17.33 -2.05 16.88
C ALA A 302 -17.30 -3.26 15.94
N HIS A 303 -17.24 -3.04 14.62
CA HIS A 303 -17.22 -4.12 13.62
C HIS A 303 -15.93 -4.96 13.61
N LYS A 304 -14.99 -4.67 14.51
CA LYS A 304 -13.83 -5.51 14.81
C LYS A 304 -14.15 -6.42 15.98
N LEU A 305 -13.72 -6.07 17.19
CA LEU A 305 -13.79 -6.98 18.34
C LEU A 305 -15.14 -7.00 19.06
N LEU A 306 -16.05 -6.03 18.82
CA LEU A 306 -17.46 -6.19 19.23
C LEU A 306 -18.26 -7.06 18.24
N ASN A 307 -17.65 -7.46 17.11
CA ASN A 307 -18.22 -8.43 16.17
C ASN A 307 -19.66 -8.07 15.74
N VAL A 308 -19.86 -6.83 15.32
CA VAL A 308 -21.10 -6.36 14.66
C VAL A 308 -20.85 -6.18 13.15
N PRO A 309 -21.90 -6.17 12.30
CA PRO A 309 -21.75 -5.95 10.86
C PRO A 309 -21.02 -4.64 10.52
N TYR A 310 -20.33 -4.66 9.37
CA TYR A 310 -19.78 -3.46 8.77
C TYR A 310 -20.93 -2.57 8.23
N ASP A 311 -20.91 -1.26 8.41
CA ASP A 311 -19.88 -0.43 9.05
C ASP A 311 -20.30 0.04 10.46
N CYS A 312 -19.35 0.17 11.38
CA CYS A 312 -19.64 0.64 12.75
C CYS A 312 -18.37 1.03 13.52
N GLY A 313 -18.05 2.33 13.53
CA GLY A 313 -16.99 2.94 14.35
C GLY A 313 -17.57 3.54 15.63
N ILE A 314 -16.72 3.73 16.63
CA ILE A 314 -17.04 4.34 17.92
C ILE A 314 -16.22 5.62 18.04
N PHE A 315 -16.86 6.71 18.42
CA PHE A 315 -16.17 7.94 18.82
C PHE A 315 -16.65 8.37 20.21
N LEU A 316 -15.70 8.62 21.11
CA LEU A 316 -15.94 9.14 22.46
C LEU A 316 -15.09 10.39 22.66
N SER A 317 -15.64 11.43 23.25
CA SER A 317 -14.93 12.66 23.61
C SER A 317 -15.47 13.25 24.90
N ARG A 318 -14.58 13.87 25.67
CA ARG A 318 -14.91 14.60 26.90
C ARG A 318 -15.55 15.98 26.61
N HIS A 319 -15.48 16.44 25.36
CA HIS A 319 -15.68 17.84 24.98
C HIS A 319 -16.85 18.02 24.01
N LEU A 320 -18.08 17.91 24.50
CA LEU A 320 -19.28 18.08 23.66
C LEU A 320 -19.39 19.48 23.04
N GLY A 321 -19.03 20.54 23.78
CA GLY A 321 -19.05 21.91 23.24
C GLY A 321 -18.17 22.05 21.99
N ILE A 322 -16.93 21.56 22.05
CA ILE A 322 -16.01 21.54 20.90
C ILE A 322 -16.60 20.72 19.75
N GLY A 323 -17.20 19.56 20.04
CA GLY A 323 -17.89 18.76 19.03
C GLY A 323 -19.00 19.53 18.32
N VAL A 324 -19.85 20.23 19.07
CA VAL A 324 -20.93 21.06 18.53
C VAL A 324 -20.38 22.19 17.66
N GLU A 325 -19.35 22.91 18.12
CA GLU A 325 -18.76 24.01 17.33
C GLU A 325 -18.20 23.53 15.98
N VAL A 326 -17.64 22.32 15.93
CA VAL A 326 -17.10 21.73 14.71
C VAL A 326 -18.19 21.23 13.76
N PHE A 327 -19.23 20.58 14.29
CA PHE A 327 -20.17 19.76 13.49
C PHE A 327 -21.59 20.30 13.42
N GLN A 328 -21.93 21.37 14.14
CA GLN A 328 -23.26 21.97 14.04
C GLN A 328 -23.59 22.37 12.61
N ASN A 329 -24.85 22.23 12.21
CA ASN A 329 -25.37 22.78 10.96
C ASN A 329 -25.87 24.22 11.20
N PRO A 330 -25.10 25.27 10.83
CA PRO A 330 -25.58 26.64 11.00
C PRO A 330 -26.82 26.90 10.11
N ASN A 331 -27.79 27.65 10.64
CA ASN A 331 -28.97 28.17 9.93
C ASN A 331 -30.03 27.14 9.45
N ALA A 332 -29.98 25.88 9.86
CA ALA A 332 -31.05 24.92 9.60
C ALA A 332 -32.08 24.89 10.74
N ALA A 333 -32.94 25.91 10.83
CA ALA A 333 -33.93 26.05 11.91
C ALA A 333 -34.85 24.82 12.07
N TYR A 334 -35.11 24.08 10.99
CA TYR A 334 -35.92 22.85 10.99
C TYR A 334 -35.18 21.62 11.58
N LEU A 335 -33.86 21.68 11.75
CA LEU A 335 -33.04 20.63 12.38
C LEU A 335 -32.74 20.91 13.86
N ASN A 336 -33.07 22.12 14.36
CA ASN A 336 -32.87 22.56 15.74
C ASN A 336 -34.04 22.19 16.67
N SER A 337 -34.80 21.14 16.36
CA SER A 337 -35.97 20.69 17.13
C SER A 337 -35.62 20.04 18.48
N ALA A 338 -34.81 20.73 19.29
CA ALA A 338 -34.59 20.47 20.70
C ALA A 338 -34.38 21.76 21.52
N SER A 339 -34.30 22.96 20.91
CA SER A 339 -34.08 24.21 21.66
C SER A 339 -35.36 24.92 22.12
N SER A 340 -36.55 24.42 21.79
CA SER A 340 -37.80 25.04 22.22
C SER A 340 -38.94 24.04 22.27
N GLU A 341 -39.13 23.40 23.43
CA GLU A 341 -40.45 23.21 24.06
C GLU A 341 -40.33 22.33 25.32
N THR A 342 -40.69 22.94 26.44
CA THR A 342 -41.00 22.38 27.76
C THR A 342 -41.40 20.89 27.77
N VAL A 343 -40.52 20.04 28.31
CA VAL A 343 -40.90 18.78 28.96
C VAL A 343 -40.23 18.77 30.33
N GLU A 344 -41.02 19.02 31.38
CA GLU A 344 -40.62 19.00 32.79
C GLU A 344 -40.31 17.59 33.33
N SER A 345 -39.86 16.66 32.48
CA SER A 345 -39.44 15.32 32.93
C SER A 345 -38.45 14.67 31.96
N ALA A 346 -37.14 14.86 32.20
CA ALA A 346 -36.11 13.82 32.12
C ALA A 346 -34.72 14.44 32.37
N ASP A 347 -33.99 13.95 33.37
CA ASP A 347 -32.61 14.32 33.77
C ASP A 347 -31.52 14.10 32.69
N ARG A 348 -31.86 13.92 31.40
CA ARG A 348 -30.93 13.46 30.36
C ARG A 348 -31.04 14.27 29.07
N HIS A 349 -29.98 15.01 28.73
CA HIS A 349 -29.84 15.73 27.46
C HIS A 349 -29.16 14.84 26.42
N ILE A 350 -29.87 14.49 25.34
CA ILE A 350 -29.33 13.73 24.20
C ILE A 350 -29.15 14.70 23.01
N PRO A 351 -27.91 14.95 22.55
CA PRO A 351 -27.66 15.79 21.39
C PRO A 351 -28.11 15.10 20.08
N SER A 352 -28.62 15.87 19.12
CA SER A 352 -28.89 15.37 17.77
C SER A 352 -27.59 14.92 17.09
N PRO A 353 -27.47 13.65 16.65
CA PRO A 353 -26.23 13.12 16.07
C PRO A 353 -25.68 13.90 14.87
N LEU A 354 -26.54 14.56 14.10
CA LEU A 354 -26.15 15.41 12.96
C LEU A 354 -25.34 16.66 13.34
N ASN A 355 -25.37 17.09 14.61
CA ASN A 355 -24.64 18.27 15.10
C ASN A 355 -23.34 17.92 15.85
N ILE A 356 -23.01 16.63 15.97
CA ILE A 356 -21.87 16.14 16.75
C ILE A 356 -21.05 15.10 15.98
N GLY A 357 -21.29 14.96 14.68
CA GLY A 357 -20.63 14.01 13.79
C GLY A 357 -20.66 14.50 12.34
N ILE A 358 -20.10 13.70 11.44
CA ILE A 358 -19.88 14.11 10.03
C ILE A 358 -21.17 14.06 9.20
N GLU A 359 -22.03 13.09 9.48
CA GLU A 359 -23.13 12.71 8.61
C GLU A 359 -24.45 13.37 9.04
N ASN A 360 -25.17 13.98 8.09
CA ASN A 360 -26.58 14.32 8.26
C ASN A 360 -27.42 13.03 8.20
N SER A 361 -27.56 12.43 7.01
CA SER A 361 -28.25 11.13 6.86
C SER A 361 -27.37 9.98 7.32
N ARG A 362 -27.91 9.11 8.18
CA ARG A 362 -27.12 8.10 8.88
C ARG A 362 -27.87 6.78 8.96
N ARG A 363 -27.15 5.67 8.86
CA ARG A 363 -27.68 4.33 9.15
C ARG A 363 -27.87 4.17 10.65
N PHE A 364 -28.89 3.40 11.07
CA PHE A 364 -29.13 3.06 12.48
C PHE A 364 -28.14 2.03 13.05
N ARG A 365 -26.83 2.37 13.01
CA ARG A 365 -25.70 1.52 13.43
C ARG A 365 -25.75 1.08 14.89
N ALA A 366 -26.48 1.81 15.72
CA ALA A 366 -26.62 1.50 17.14
C ALA A 366 -27.39 0.20 17.41
N LEU A 367 -28.36 -0.17 16.57
CA LEU A 367 -29.23 -1.31 16.86
C LEU A 367 -28.47 -2.65 16.90
N PRO A 368 -27.54 -2.96 15.96
CA PRO A 368 -26.66 -4.12 16.08
C PRO A 368 -25.78 -4.11 17.34
N VAL A 369 -25.24 -2.95 17.70
CA VAL A 369 -24.37 -2.79 18.88
C VAL A 369 -25.16 -3.02 20.17
N TYR A 370 -26.31 -2.34 20.32
CA TYR A 370 -27.22 -2.50 21.45
C TYR A 370 -27.62 -3.96 21.63
N SER A 371 -28.07 -4.61 20.55
CA SER A 371 -28.54 -6.00 20.60
C SER A 371 -27.44 -6.97 20.97
N SER A 372 -26.22 -6.77 20.45
CA SER A 372 -25.06 -7.59 20.79
C SER A 372 -24.62 -7.38 22.25
N LEU A 373 -24.57 -6.13 22.73
CA LEU A 373 -24.24 -5.83 24.13
C LEU A 373 -25.27 -6.39 25.11
N ALA A 374 -26.56 -6.28 24.79
CA ALA A 374 -27.65 -6.83 25.59
C ALA A 374 -27.61 -8.37 25.67
N ALA A 375 -27.23 -9.05 24.57
CA ALA A 375 -27.21 -10.50 24.51
C ALA A 375 -26.03 -11.13 25.26
N TYR A 376 -24.83 -10.52 25.16
CA TYR A 376 -23.60 -11.14 25.66
C TYR A 376 -23.08 -10.53 26.97
N GLY A 377 -23.41 -9.27 27.25
CA GLY A 377 -22.90 -8.55 28.42
C GLY A 377 -21.36 -8.53 28.51
N ARG A 378 -20.83 -8.01 29.62
CA ARG A 378 -19.36 -7.92 29.83
C ARG A 378 -18.68 -9.27 29.77
N THR A 379 -19.20 -10.26 30.49
CA THR A 379 -18.59 -11.60 30.60
C THR A 379 -18.48 -12.27 29.24
N GLY A 380 -19.52 -12.19 28.40
CA GLY A 380 -19.47 -12.78 27.06
C GLY A 380 -18.38 -12.16 26.18
N TYR A 381 -18.23 -10.83 26.18
CA TYR A 381 -17.13 -10.19 25.42
C TYR A 381 -15.75 -10.50 26.01
N GLN A 382 -15.63 -10.59 27.33
CA GLN A 382 -14.38 -11.01 27.98
C GLN A 382 -13.99 -12.42 27.51
N GLU A 383 -14.90 -13.39 27.58
CA GLU A 383 -14.65 -14.77 27.14
C GLU A 383 -14.32 -14.87 25.65
N MET A 384 -15.00 -14.10 24.80
CA MET A 384 -14.70 -14.02 23.36
C MET A 384 -13.27 -13.51 23.11
N LEU A 385 -12.91 -12.39 23.75
CA LEU A 385 -11.60 -11.78 23.55
C LEU A 385 -10.47 -12.64 24.10
N GLU A 386 -10.65 -13.22 25.29
CA GLU A 386 -9.67 -14.12 25.90
C GLU A 386 -9.44 -15.37 25.04
N ARG A 387 -10.49 -15.91 24.40
CA ARG A 387 -10.36 -17.03 23.45
C ARG A 387 -9.56 -16.66 22.20
N GLN A 388 -9.79 -15.46 21.65
CA GLN A 388 -9.05 -14.94 20.50
C GLN A 388 -7.56 -14.74 20.81
N ILE A 389 -7.25 -14.13 21.97
CA ILE A 389 -5.87 -13.94 22.44
C ILE A 389 -5.19 -15.29 22.66
N ARG A 390 -5.89 -16.27 23.25
CA ARG A 390 -5.36 -17.62 23.45
C ARG A 390 -4.94 -18.25 22.13
N LEU A 391 -5.81 -18.24 21.11
CA LEU A 391 -5.48 -18.75 19.79
C LEU A 391 -4.28 -18.01 19.18
N ALA A 392 -4.24 -16.68 19.25
CA ALA A 392 -3.11 -15.90 18.76
C ALA A 392 -1.79 -16.31 19.44
N ARG A 393 -1.79 -16.48 20.76
CA ARG A 393 -0.61 -16.91 21.53
C ARG A 393 -0.18 -18.34 21.20
N GLU A 394 -1.13 -19.27 21.00
CA GLU A 394 -0.80 -20.64 20.57
C GLU A 394 -0.21 -20.69 19.15
N ILE A 395 -0.75 -19.89 18.22
CA ILE A 395 -0.18 -19.74 16.87
C ILE A 395 1.25 -19.19 16.96
N ALA A 396 1.46 -18.16 17.79
CA ALA A 396 2.78 -17.57 17.99
C ALA A 396 3.77 -18.57 18.61
N ARG A 397 3.35 -19.36 19.59
CA ARG A 397 4.16 -20.42 20.20
C ARG A 397 4.57 -21.47 19.17
N PHE A 398 3.63 -21.90 18.31
CA PHE A 398 3.92 -22.81 17.20
C PHE A 398 4.95 -22.21 16.23
N ILE A 399 4.76 -20.96 15.81
CA ILE A 399 5.67 -20.27 14.88
C ILE A 399 7.07 -20.16 15.48
N ALA A 400 7.18 -19.78 16.75
CA ALA A 400 8.45 -19.64 17.45
C ALA A 400 9.21 -20.97 17.59
N ALA A 401 8.49 -22.08 17.82
CA ALA A 401 9.09 -23.41 17.92
C ALA A 401 9.43 -24.04 16.56
N ASN A 402 8.91 -23.51 15.45
CA ASN A 402 9.05 -24.10 14.13
C ASN A 402 10.40 -23.74 13.47
N GLU A 403 11.07 -24.72 12.88
CA GLU A 403 12.37 -24.52 12.23
C GLU A 403 12.31 -23.67 10.95
N HIS A 404 11.15 -23.57 10.30
CA HIS A 404 10.98 -22.86 9.01
C HIS A 404 10.46 -21.43 9.15
N TYR A 405 9.96 -21.05 10.32
CA TYR A 405 9.36 -19.74 10.57
C TYR A 405 10.10 -18.97 11.67
N GLU A 406 9.88 -17.68 11.67
CA GLU A 406 10.42 -16.72 12.62
C GLU A 406 9.27 -15.84 13.11
N LEU A 407 9.07 -15.82 14.44
CA LEU A 407 8.09 -14.96 15.10
C LEU A 407 8.64 -13.55 15.21
N LEU A 408 7.89 -12.56 14.72
CA LEU A 408 8.23 -11.15 14.74
C LEU A 408 7.33 -10.37 15.72
N PRO A 409 7.78 -9.20 16.19
CA PRO A 409 9.11 -8.65 15.98
C PRO A 409 10.15 -9.30 16.91
N ASN A 410 11.42 -9.19 16.54
CA ASN A 410 12.56 -9.71 17.30
C ASN A 410 13.06 -8.74 18.38
N VAL A 411 12.34 -7.64 18.60
CA VAL A 411 12.58 -6.82 19.79
C VAL A 411 12.29 -7.69 21.01
N ASP A 412 13.24 -7.72 21.94
CA ASP A 412 13.20 -8.53 23.16
C ASP A 412 13.42 -10.04 22.94
N GLU A 413 14.24 -10.46 21.97
CA GLU A 413 14.64 -11.87 21.82
C GLU A 413 15.27 -12.47 23.10
N ASP A 414 15.96 -11.64 23.89
CA ASP A 414 16.55 -12.04 25.18
C ASP A 414 15.52 -12.30 26.29
N MET A 415 14.25 -11.91 26.07
CA MET A 415 13.16 -12.10 27.02
C MET A 415 12.64 -13.55 26.98
N PRO A 416 12.26 -14.15 28.13
CA PRO A 416 11.63 -15.45 28.15
C PRO A 416 10.42 -15.54 27.21
N MET A 417 10.25 -16.68 26.54
CA MET A 417 9.17 -16.86 25.55
C MET A 417 7.79 -16.54 26.11
N GLU A 418 7.49 -16.96 27.35
CA GLU A 418 6.18 -16.69 27.96
C GLU A 418 5.92 -15.19 28.19
N ASP A 419 6.96 -14.41 28.51
CA ASP A 419 6.83 -12.96 28.64
C ASP A 419 6.60 -12.30 27.27
N ARG A 420 7.27 -12.79 26.20
CA ARG A 420 7.00 -12.36 24.82
C ARG A 420 5.56 -12.67 24.40
N LEU A 421 5.09 -13.88 24.68
CA LEU A 421 3.71 -14.30 24.39
C LEU A 421 2.69 -13.48 25.20
N SER A 422 3.01 -13.10 26.44
CA SER A 422 2.12 -12.27 27.27
C SER A 422 1.80 -10.90 26.64
N ARG A 423 2.66 -10.39 25.76
CA ARG A 423 2.50 -9.12 25.04
C ARG A 423 1.71 -9.25 23.74
N ILE A 424 1.48 -10.48 23.25
CA ILE A 424 0.67 -10.71 22.07
C ILE A 424 -0.80 -10.53 22.44
N TYR A 425 -1.43 -9.56 21.78
CA TYR A 425 -2.87 -9.33 21.85
C TYR A 425 -3.60 -10.26 20.88
N ILE A 426 -3.97 -9.77 19.69
CA ILE A 426 -4.68 -10.55 18.66
C ILE A 426 -3.92 -10.64 17.33
N ILE A 427 -2.75 -10.00 17.23
CA ILE A 427 -1.91 -9.97 16.03
C ILE A 427 -0.71 -10.87 16.24
N VAL A 428 -0.46 -11.79 15.29
CA VAL A 428 0.78 -12.56 15.22
C VAL A 428 1.49 -12.20 13.94
N LEU A 429 2.65 -11.56 14.07
CA LEU A 429 3.50 -11.18 12.95
C LEU A 429 4.61 -12.23 12.79
N PHE A 430 4.87 -12.69 11.58
CA PHE A 430 5.88 -13.70 11.34
C PHE A 430 6.38 -13.66 9.89
N ARG A 431 7.47 -14.37 9.64
CA ARG A 431 7.97 -14.59 8.27
C ARG A 431 8.54 -16.00 8.13
N ALA A 432 8.68 -16.48 6.90
CA ALA A 432 9.44 -17.70 6.66
C ALA A 432 10.93 -17.39 6.68
N LYS A 433 11.74 -18.27 7.27
CA LYS A 433 13.20 -18.15 7.33
C LYS A 433 13.84 -18.33 5.95
N SER A 434 13.26 -19.19 5.11
CA SER A 434 13.65 -19.32 3.71
C SER A 434 13.12 -18.14 2.89
N GLN A 435 14.01 -17.36 2.28
CA GLN A 435 13.66 -16.19 1.47
C GLN A 435 12.67 -16.54 0.34
N ALA A 436 12.95 -17.59 -0.44
CA ALA A 436 12.10 -18.03 -1.55
C ALA A 436 10.71 -18.51 -1.10
N VAL A 437 10.58 -19.03 0.13
CA VAL A 437 9.27 -19.34 0.71
C VAL A 437 8.59 -18.07 1.18
N ASN A 438 9.34 -17.14 1.77
CA ASN A 438 8.82 -15.92 2.37
C ASN A 438 8.20 -14.97 1.34
N GLU A 439 8.86 -14.81 0.19
CA GLU A 439 8.38 -13.98 -0.93
C GLU A 439 6.99 -14.42 -1.41
N GLU A 440 6.69 -15.72 -1.34
CA GLU A 440 5.42 -16.30 -1.78
C GLU A 440 4.52 -16.76 -0.60
N LEU A 441 4.89 -16.47 0.65
CA LEU A 441 4.27 -17.08 1.84
C LEU A 441 2.76 -16.82 1.91
N VAL A 442 2.36 -15.56 1.85
CA VAL A 442 0.95 -15.14 1.91
C VAL A 442 0.16 -15.74 0.75
N LYS A 443 0.72 -15.71 -0.46
CA LYS A 443 0.11 -16.26 -1.66
C LYS A 443 -0.10 -17.77 -1.54
N ARG A 444 0.89 -18.52 -1.04
CA ARG A 444 0.80 -19.96 -0.83
C ARG A 444 -0.21 -20.34 0.25
N VAL A 445 -0.24 -19.61 1.36
CA VAL A 445 -1.24 -19.80 2.42
C VAL A 445 -2.65 -19.57 1.88
N ASN A 446 -2.88 -18.42 1.24
CA ASN A 446 -4.20 -18.05 0.71
C ASN A 446 -4.63 -18.98 -0.45
N ALA A 447 -3.69 -19.52 -1.23
CA ALA A 447 -3.97 -20.51 -2.28
C ALA A 447 -4.53 -21.83 -1.73
N THR A 448 -4.32 -22.14 -0.44
CA THR A 448 -4.99 -23.29 0.19
C THR A 448 -6.49 -23.08 0.35
N LYS A 449 -6.95 -21.81 0.39
CA LYS A 449 -8.34 -21.38 0.63
C LYS A 449 -8.92 -21.82 1.97
N ARG A 450 -8.16 -22.54 2.79
CA ARG A 450 -8.56 -23.06 4.11
C ARG A 450 -8.49 -21.98 5.18
N ILE A 451 -7.52 -21.09 5.07
CA ILE A 451 -7.35 -19.89 5.90
C ILE A 451 -7.01 -18.72 4.99
N TYR A 452 -7.20 -17.50 5.50
CA TYR A 452 -6.73 -16.28 4.85
C TYR A 452 -5.86 -15.47 5.79
N ILE A 453 -4.69 -15.03 5.33
CA ILE A 453 -3.80 -14.12 6.05
C ILE A 453 -3.44 -12.92 5.17
N SER A 454 -3.01 -11.83 5.82
CA SER A 454 -2.57 -10.61 5.11
C SER A 454 -1.05 -10.48 5.13
N GLY A 455 -0.51 -9.84 4.08
CA GLY A 455 0.91 -9.48 4.01
C GLY A 455 1.18 -8.10 4.57
N THR A 456 2.42 -7.87 4.98
CA THR A 456 2.95 -6.56 5.34
C THR A 456 4.45 -6.48 5.03
N LEU A 457 5.04 -5.31 5.25
CA LEU A 457 6.49 -5.13 5.29
C LEU A 457 6.91 -4.93 6.75
N TRP A 458 7.88 -5.71 7.21
CA TRP A 458 8.50 -5.57 8.51
C TRP A 458 10.01 -5.51 8.33
N ASP A 459 10.65 -4.45 8.85
CA ASP A 459 12.08 -4.16 8.67
C ASP A 459 12.53 -4.24 7.19
N GLY A 460 11.74 -3.64 6.30
CA GLY A 460 12.00 -3.61 4.86
C GLY A 460 11.79 -4.94 4.13
N ARG A 461 11.37 -6.01 4.82
CA ARG A 461 11.17 -7.35 4.25
C ARG A 461 9.71 -7.78 4.28
N PRO A 462 9.25 -8.60 3.32
CA PRO A 462 7.92 -9.20 3.38
C PRO A 462 7.72 -9.99 4.68
N ALA A 463 6.56 -9.80 5.30
CA ALA A 463 6.11 -10.54 6.46
C ALA A 463 4.61 -10.85 6.31
N ALA A 464 4.15 -11.83 7.08
CA ALA A 464 2.77 -12.27 7.11
C ALA A 464 2.18 -12.05 8.50
N ARG A 465 0.87 -11.84 8.55
CA ARG A 465 0.17 -11.58 9.81
C ARG A 465 -1.14 -12.35 9.92
N PHE A 466 -1.34 -12.93 11.10
CA PHE A 466 -2.63 -13.36 11.60
C PHE A 466 -3.24 -12.24 12.45
N ALA A 467 -4.53 -11.98 12.26
CA ALA A 467 -5.34 -11.20 13.19
C ALA A 467 -6.56 -12.00 13.63
N VAL A 468 -6.56 -12.42 14.89
CA VAL A 468 -7.61 -13.26 15.45
C VAL A 468 -8.73 -12.37 16.01
N ALA A 469 -9.62 -11.89 15.14
CA ALA A 469 -10.65 -10.92 15.52
C ALA A 469 -12.11 -11.44 15.47
N ASN A 470 -12.31 -12.65 14.93
CA ASN A 470 -13.65 -13.23 14.76
C ASN A 470 -14.13 -13.91 16.06
N TRP A 471 -15.36 -13.62 16.50
CA TRP A 471 -15.96 -14.20 17.70
C TRP A 471 -16.09 -15.73 17.66
N GLN A 472 -16.12 -16.30 16.46
CA GLN A 472 -16.24 -17.75 16.22
C GLN A 472 -14.93 -18.51 16.41
N ALA A 473 -13.81 -17.83 16.67
CA ALA A 473 -12.50 -18.47 16.85
C ALA A 473 -12.56 -19.61 17.89
N ASP A 474 -12.00 -20.77 17.55
CA ASP A 474 -11.88 -21.95 18.42
C ASP A 474 -10.40 -22.28 18.57
N ALA A 475 -9.86 -22.12 19.79
CA ALA A 475 -8.43 -22.20 20.02
C ALA A 475 -7.82 -23.57 19.70
N GLU A 476 -8.58 -24.66 19.83
CA GLU A 476 -8.08 -26.01 19.58
C GLU A 476 -8.22 -26.39 18.10
N GLN A 477 -9.41 -26.21 17.54
CA GLN A 477 -9.70 -26.59 16.15
C GLN A 477 -8.95 -25.70 15.16
N ASP A 478 -8.92 -24.40 15.40
CA ASP A 478 -8.28 -23.44 14.49
C ASP A 478 -6.76 -23.58 14.54
N LEU A 479 -6.19 -23.87 15.71
CA LEU A 479 -4.74 -24.08 15.84
C LEU A 479 -4.29 -25.26 14.98
N GLN A 480 -4.99 -26.40 15.05
CA GLN A 480 -4.67 -27.56 14.22
C GLN A 480 -4.74 -27.21 12.73
N LEU A 481 -5.78 -26.49 12.31
CA LEU A 481 -5.95 -26.02 10.94
C LEU A 481 -4.78 -25.12 10.49
N VAL A 482 -4.39 -24.16 11.32
CA VAL A 482 -3.28 -23.23 11.03
C VAL A 482 -1.97 -23.99 10.91
N GLN A 483 -1.68 -24.92 11.83
CA GLN A 483 -0.49 -25.76 11.79
C GLN A 483 -0.42 -26.58 10.50
N ASP A 484 -1.51 -27.25 10.14
CA ASP A 484 -1.60 -28.04 8.91
C ASP A 484 -1.27 -27.20 7.67
N VAL A 485 -1.86 -26.00 7.57
CA VAL A 485 -1.65 -25.12 6.41
C VAL A 485 -0.22 -24.62 6.35
N LEU A 486 0.34 -24.14 7.48
CA LEU A 486 1.71 -23.64 7.50
C LEU A 486 2.71 -24.75 7.18
N LEU A 487 2.57 -25.95 7.77
CA LEU A 487 3.42 -27.10 7.45
C LEU A 487 3.31 -27.52 5.98
N GLN A 488 2.10 -27.52 5.41
CA GLN A 488 1.89 -27.83 3.99
C GLN A 488 2.63 -26.83 3.07
N VAL A 489 2.65 -25.54 3.42
CA VAL A 489 3.25 -24.47 2.61
C VAL A 489 4.78 -24.61 2.53
N VAL A 490 5.44 -25.06 3.60
CA VAL A 490 6.91 -25.24 3.64
C VAL A 490 7.36 -26.60 3.07
N HIS A 491 6.60 -27.68 3.25
CA HIS A 491 7.00 -29.03 2.81
C HIS A 491 6.82 -29.30 1.31
N ARG A 492 6.06 -28.48 0.57
CA ARG A 492 5.92 -28.64 -0.89
C ARG A 492 7.22 -28.37 -1.68
N CYS A 493 8.27 -27.83 -1.05
CA CYS A 493 9.57 -27.63 -1.70
C CYS A 493 10.39 -28.92 -1.90
N SER A 494 10.08 -30.03 -1.21
CA SER A 494 10.88 -31.27 -1.28
C SER A 494 10.47 -32.24 -2.39
N LYS A 495 9.41 -31.97 -3.16
CA LYS A 495 8.94 -32.82 -4.27
C LYS A 495 8.90 -32.04 -5.59
N MET A 496 10.06 -31.58 -6.04
CA MET A 496 10.24 -31.06 -7.41
C MET A 496 11.49 -31.66 -8.06
N TRP A 497 11.67 -32.97 -7.86
CA TRP A 497 12.64 -33.82 -8.57
C TRP A 497 11.92 -35.11 -8.96
N TRP A 498 11.18 -35.11 -10.07
CA TRP A 498 10.81 -36.31 -10.85
C TRP A 498 10.06 -35.86 -12.10
N HIS A 499 10.74 -35.28 -13.09
CA HIS A 499 10.30 -35.26 -14.50
C HIS A 499 11.53 -35.09 -15.40
N SER A 500 12.41 -36.09 -15.40
CA SER A 500 13.49 -36.23 -16.40
C SER A 500 14.00 -37.67 -16.52
N VAL A 501 13.12 -38.63 -16.84
CA VAL A 501 13.60 -39.86 -17.50
C VAL A 501 12.64 -40.26 -18.61
N THR A 502 13.27 -40.47 -19.75
CA THR A 502 12.78 -40.92 -21.05
C THR A 502 12.03 -42.26 -21.00
N ARG A 503 11.19 -42.46 -22.03
CA ARG A 503 10.40 -43.67 -22.38
C ARG A 503 11.01 -45.01 -21.94
N PRO A 504 10.23 -45.96 -21.39
CA PRO A 504 10.67 -47.34 -21.32
C PRO A 504 10.40 -48.06 -22.66
N ARG A 505 11.48 -48.57 -23.27
CA ARG A 505 11.43 -49.72 -24.16
C ARG A 505 11.45 -51.01 -23.30
N THR A 506 10.73 -51.99 -23.81
CA THR A 506 10.57 -53.39 -23.39
C THR A 506 11.87 -54.15 -23.07
N CYS A 507 11.85 -54.95 -21.99
CA CYS A 507 12.45 -56.30 -21.77
C CYS A 507 12.51 -56.52 -20.23
N ASP A 508 11.71 -57.40 -19.65
CA ASP A 508 11.82 -58.85 -19.50
C ASP A 508 12.73 -59.31 -18.33
N MET A 509 12.28 -60.40 -17.72
CA MET A 509 12.53 -61.02 -16.41
C MET A 509 13.98 -61.14 -15.92
N SER A 510 14.15 -61.06 -14.59
CA SER A 510 14.46 -62.22 -13.72
C SER A 510 15.39 -61.89 -12.52
N THR A 511 14.90 -62.24 -11.32
CA THR A 511 15.60 -62.86 -10.17
C THR A 511 16.63 -62.12 -9.28
N TYR A 512 16.54 -62.46 -7.98
CA TYR A 512 17.49 -62.36 -6.84
C TYR A 512 17.52 -61.05 -6.02
N VAL A 513 17.61 -60.99 -4.67
CA VAL A 513 17.32 -61.82 -3.47
C VAL A 513 17.87 -61.01 -2.27
N PHE A 514 17.14 -61.01 -1.15
CA PHE A 514 17.51 -60.78 0.28
C PHE A 514 18.65 -59.82 0.71
N PHE A 515 18.35 -58.93 1.66
CA PHE A 515 18.80 -59.04 3.08
C PHE A 515 17.96 -58.18 4.04
N GLN A 516 17.65 -58.76 5.21
CA GLN A 516 16.96 -58.19 6.38
C GLN A 516 17.90 -57.31 7.23
N LEU A 517 17.34 -56.47 8.13
CA LEU A 517 17.48 -56.64 9.59
C LEU A 517 16.55 -55.68 10.39
N TYR A 518 16.05 -56.24 11.50
CA TYR A 518 14.97 -55.81 12.41
C TYR A 518 15.37 -54.75 13.47
N PRO A 519 14.41 -54.28 14.27
CA PRO A 519 14.61 -54.34 15.71
C PRO A 519 13.49 -55.10 16.47
N THR A 520 13.92 -55.64 17.62
CA THR A 520 13.29 -56.62 18.51
C THR A 520 12.34 -56.04 19.55
N LEU A 521 11.29 -56.81 19.86
CA LEU A 521 10.45 -56.78 21.09
C LEU A 521 10.78 -58.00 21.96
N PRO A 522 10.38 -58.01 23.25
CA PRO A 522 9.79 -59.24 23.80
C PRO A 522 8.61 -59.01 24.79
N HIS A 523 7.47 -59.73 24.57
CA HIS A 523 6.87 -60.81 25.40
C HIS A 523 5.79 -60.34 26.41
N ALA A 524 4.63 -61.00 26.66
CA ALA A 524 4.14 -62.36 26.39
C ALA A 524 2.59 -62.51 26.49
N GLY A 525 2.04 -63.55 25.82
CA GLY A 525 0.83 -64.37 26.16
C GLY A 525 -0.57 -63.75 25.97
N THR A 526 -1.63 -64.39 25.46
CA THR A 526 -1.94 -65.80 25.13
C THR A 526 -3.30 -65.89 24.38
N ARG A 527 -3.44 -66.88 23.46
CA ARG A 527 -4.66 -67.62 23.01
C ARG A 527 -5.78 -66.98 22.15
N PHE A 528 -5.85 -67.46 20.89
CA PHE A 528 -7.01 -67.92 20.06
C PHE A 528 -8.41 -67.98 20.75
N ALA A 529 -9.59 -67.71 20.14
CA ALA A 529 -10.03 -67.71 18.74
C ALA A 529 -11.43 -67.06 18.52
N ARG A 530 -11.71 -66.69 17.25
CA ARG A 530 -12.98 -66.72 16.48
C ARG A 530 -14.08 -65.62 16.60
N SER A 531 -14.69 -65.39 15.42
CA SER A 531 -15.96 -64.70 15.09
C SER A 531 -15.80 -63.22 14.66
N LEU A 532 -16.31 -62.66 13.56
CA LEU A 532 -17.25 -63.05 12.49
C LEU A 532 -17.06 -62.00 11.35
N LYS A 533 -16.96 -62.40 10.07
CA LYS A 533 -17.12 -61.48 8.92
C LYS A 533 -17.91 -62.16 7.80
N ARG A 534 -18.98 -61.46 7.39
CA ARG A 534 -19.61 -61.36 6.06
C ARG A 534 -20.17 -62.63 5.40
N GLN A 535 -21.50 -62.61 5.19
CA GLN A 535 -22.14 -62.86 3.89
C GLN A 535 -23.64 -62.52 3.96
N HIS A 536 -24.25 -62.27 2.78
CA HIS A 536 -25.68 -62.02 2.48
C HIS A 536 -26.11 -60.54 2.53
N PHE A 537 -26.83 -59.95 1.58
CA PHE A 537 -27.44 -60.44 0.34
C PHE A 537 -27.83 -59.19 -0.49
N TYR A 538 -27.53 -59.15 -1.78
CA TYR A 538 -28.17 -58.24 -2.73
C TYR A 538 -29.39 -58.98 -3.29
N SER A 539 -30.59 -58.50 -2.97
CA SER A 539 -31.83 -58.92 -3.63
C SER A 539 -32.94 -57.94 -3.25
N ARG A 540 -33.64 -57.45 -4.29
CA ARG A 540 -34.84 -56.58 -4.29
C ARG A 540 -34.57 -55.08 -4.29
N PHE A 541 -34.61 -54.45 -5.47
CA PHE A 541 -35.84 -53.78 -5.92
C PHE A 541 -35.64 -53.25 -7.36
N THR A 542 -36.21 -53.96 -8.32
CA THR A 542 -36.42 -53.50 -9.70
C THR A 542 -37.91 -53.67 -9.96
N ALA A 543 -38.67 -52.58 -9.84
CA ALA A 543 -40.03 -52.45 -10.35
C ALA A 543 -40.48 -50.99 -10.22
N ALA A 544 -40.12 -50.15 -11.19
CA ALA A 544 -40.97 -49.07 -11.71
C ALA A 544 -40.25 -48.37 -12.86
N LEU A 545 -41.00 -48.04 -13.91
CA LEU A 545 -40.66 -47.16 -15.03
C LEU A 545 -40.02 -47.83 -16.27
N ASN A 546 -40.75 -48.82 -16.79
CA ASN A 546 -41.10 -48.80 -18.21
C ASN A 546 -42.35 -47.92 -18.36
N GLN A 547 -42.27 -46.75 -19.01
CA GLN A 547 -43.36 -46.21 -19.83
C GLN A 547 -42.85 -45.09 -20.77
N LEU A 548 -43.15 -45.31 -22.06
CA LEU A 548 -43.25 -44.38 -23.20
C LEU A 548 -41.97 -43.86 -23.88
N SER A 549 -41.65 -44.53 -25.00
CA SER A 549 -41.21 -43.89 -26.24
C SER A 549 -42.40 -43.72 -27.20
N ALA A 550 -42.57 -42.54 -27.81
CA ALA A 550 -42.93 -42.31 -29.22
C ALA A 550 -43.42 -40.86 -29.42
N PHE A 551 -42.85 -40.13 -30.40
CA PHE A 551 -43.58 -39.62 -31.58
C PHE A 551 -42.71 -38.64 -32.43
N ILE A 552 -42.37 -39.12 -33.65
CA ILE A 552 -42.41 -38.46 -34.98
C ILE A 552 -41.37 -37.40 -35.44
N THR A 553 -41.06 -37.55 -36.73
CA THR A 553 -40.10 -36.90 -37.65
C THR A 553 -40.85 -36.19 -38.81
N LEU A 554 -40.18 -35.29 -39.56
CA LEU A 554 -40.49 -34.75 -40.93
C LEU A 554 -41.64 -33.70 -41.01
N GLU A 555 -41.71 -32.68 -41.89
CA GLU A 555 -41.07 -32.33 -43.18
C GLU A 555 -41.45 -30.86 -43.61
N ARG A 556 -40.64 -30.21 -44.49
CA ARG A 556 -40.95 -29.31 -45.67
C ARG A 556 -41.91 -28.08 -45.56
N VAL A 557 -41.96 -27.05 -46.44
CA VAL A 557 -41.15 -26.31 -47.45
C VAL A 557 -42.05 -25.14 -47.98
N ARG A 558 -41.47 -24.10 -48.63
CA ARG A 558 -42.06 -22.98 -49.43
C ARG A 558 -42.63 -21.79 -48.61
N GLY A 559 -42.35 -20.52 -48.91
CA GLY A 559 -41.74 -19.85 -50.06
C GLY A 559 -42.69 -18.78 -50.61
N MET A 560 -42.39 -17.49 -50.43
CA MET A 560 -42.90 -16.40 -51.27
C MET A 560 -42.05 -15.13 -51.12
N ALA A 561 -41.60 -14.62 -52.25
CA ALA A 561 -40.77 -13.44 -52.43
C ALA A 561 -41.63 -12.17 -52.61
N PHE A 562 -41.13 -10.99 -52.21
CA PHE A 562 -41.10 -9.79 -53.06
C PHE A 562 -40.13 -8.73 -52.49
N SER A 563 -39.30 -8.19 -53.40
CA SER A 563 -38.55 -6.92 -53.49
C SER A 563 -38.74 -5.83 -52.41
N SER A 564 -37.86 -4.86 -52.16
CA SER A 564 -36.48 -4.53 -52.57
C SER A 564 -36.17 -3.21 -51.86
N SER A 565 -35.06 -3.11 -51.14
CA SER A 565 -34.27 -1.87 -51.10
C SER A 565 -32.93 -2.13 -50.40
N SER A 566 -31.91 -1.58 -51.03
CA SER A 566 -30.49 -1.63 -50.71
C SER A 566 -30.16 -0.99 -49.36
N SER A 567 -29.34 -1.65 -48.55
CA SER A 567 -28.05 -1.09 -48.10
C SER A 567 -27.20 -2.16 -47.41
N SER A 568 -25.91 -2.02 -47.62
CA SER A 568 -24.82 -2.93 -47.29
C SER A 568 -24.77 -3.42 -45.84
N SER A 569 -24.49 -4.71 -45.71
CA SER A 569 -24.07 -5.40 -44.49
C SER A 569 -22.92 -4.69 -43.78
N SER A 570 -23.15 -4.24 -42.54
CA SER A 570 -22.09 -4.04 -41.56
C SER A 570 -22.14 -5.21 -40.56
N ARG A 571 -21.09 -6.05 -40.57
CA ARG A 571 -20.80 -6.92 -39.43
C ARG A 571 -20.56 -6.01 -38.24
N VAL A 572 -21.48 -5.98 -37.28
CA VAL A 572 -21.25 -5.27 -36.01
C VAL A 572 -20.31 -6.15 -35.19
N ASN A 573 -19.08 -5.66 -35.06
CA ASN A 573 -17.96 -6.31 -34.40
C ASN A 573 -18.24 -6.43 -32.89
N MET A 574 -18.25 -7.66 -32.37
CA MET A 574 -18.61 -8.01 -30.99
C MET A 574 -17.50 -7.66 -29.97
N GLU A 575 -16.34 -7.19 -30.43
CA GLU A 575 -15.19 -6.80 -29.61
C GLU A 575 -15.27 -5.37 -29.02
N SER A 576 -16.20 -4.52 -29.45
CA SER A 576 -16.18 -3.09 -29.07
C SER A 576 -16.75 -2.74 -27.70
N TRP A 577 -17.34 -3.70 -26.97
CA TRP A 577 -18.08 -3.42 -25.73
C TRP A 577 -17.38 -3.82 -24.43
N LEU A 578 -16.19 -4.46 -24.48
CA LEU A 578 -15.47 -4.96 -23.29
C LEU A 578 -14.40 -4.01 -22.73
N PHE A 579 -14.04 -2.91 -23.39
CA PHE A 579 -13.10 -1.92 -22.85
C PHE A 579 -13.57 -0.51 -23.20
N ARG A 580 -14.27 0.17 -22.27
CA ARG A 580 -14.34 1.63 -22.36
C ARG A 580 -12.93 2.15 -22.13
N LYS A 581 -12.31 2.72 -23.18
CA LYS A 581 -11.01 3.40 -23.10
C LYS A 581 -11.01 4.36 -21.90
N PRO A 582 -9.95 4.37 -21.06
CA PRO A 582 -9.91 5.23 -19.89
C PRO A 582 -9.91 6.71 -20.29
N LYS A 583 -10.39 7.56 -19.40
CA LYS A 583 -10.23 9.02 -19.56
C LYS A 583 -8.78 9.39 -19.24
N ASN A 584 -8.09 9.95 -20.23
CA ASN A 584 -6.72 10.45 -20.07
C ASN A 584 -6.73 11.98 -19.84
N LEU A 585 -5.80 12.45 -19.01
CA LEU A 585 -5.52 13.87 -18.78
C LEU A 585 -4.02 14.07 -19.00
N ALA A 586 -3.65 15.22 -19.55
CA ALA A 586 -2.24 15.59 -19.75
C ALA A 586 -1.99 17.05 -19.36
N ALA A 587 -0.75 17.35 -18.98
CA ALA A 587 -0.23 18.71 -18.89
C ALA A 587 0.33 19.12 -20.26
N TRP A 588 -0.50 19.81 -21.05
CA TRP A 588 -0.21 20.20 -22.41
C TRP A 588 0.67 21.44 -22.50
N GLN A 589 1.67 21.37 -23.37
CA GLN A 589 2.31 22.55 -23.94
C GLN A 589 1.56 22.88 -25.23
N LEU A 590 0.79 23.98 -25.27
CA LEU A 590 -0.06 24.28 -26.43
C LEU A 590 0.68 25.04 -27.53
N LYS A 591 1.70 25.82 -27.17
CA LYS A 591 2.57 26.58 -28.09
C LYS A 591 4.03 26.60 -27.60
N PRO A 592 5.02 26.88 -28.48
CA PRO A 592 6.39 27.11 -28.03
C PRO A 592 6.47 28.21 -26.97
N LYS A 593 7.28 28.02 -25.92
CA LYS A 593 7.56 29.02 -24.87
C LYS A 593 6.38 29.43 -23.98
N GLU A 594 5.23 28.79 -24.13
CA GLU A 594 4.06 29.09 -23.31
C GLU A 594 4.25 28.60 -21.87
N ARG A 595 3.82 29.43 -20.93
CA ARG A 595 3.76 29.13 -19.49
C ARG A 595 2.46 29.68 -18.91
N PRO A 596 1.80 28.98 -17.97
CA PRO A 596 2.10 27.62 -17.53
C PRO A 596 1.66 26.56 -18.57
N VAL A 597 2.10 25.30 -18.42
CA VAL A 597 1.44 24.17 -19.10
C VAL A 597 -0.05 24.10 -18.73
N THR A 598 -0.88 23.66 -19.67
CA THR A 598 -2.34 23.58 -19.50
C THR A 598 -2.79 22.15 -19.24
N VAL A 599 -3.39 21.88 -18.09
CA VAL A 599 -3.96 20.56 -17.80
C VAL A 599 -5.33 20.43 -18.47
N SER A 600 -5.48 19.47 -19.38
CA SER A 600 -6.75 19.22 -20.07
C SER A 600 -6.90 17.76 -20.52
N SER A 601 -8.06 17.43 -21.10
CA SER A 601 -8.33 16.09 -21.64
C SER A 601 -7.31 15.72 -22.70
N ALA A 602 -6.85 14.47 -22.67
CA ALA A 602 -5.98 13.89 -23.70
C ALA A 602 -6.63 12.63 -24.28
N PRO A 603 -6.35 12.28 -25.55
CA PRO A 603 -6.79 11.01 -26.09
C PRO A 603 -6.09 9.85 -25.37
N TYR A 604 -6.79 8.72 -25.27
CA TYR A 604 -6.18 7.44 -24.92
C TYR A 604 -6.02 6.60 -26.19
N ASN A 605 -4.77 6.30 -26.52
CA ASN A 605 -4.39 5.40 -27.61
C ASN A 605 -4.04 4.04 -26.99
N SER A 606 -4.53 2.95 -27.58
CA SER A 606 -4.05 1.62 -27.22
C SER A 606 -2.59 1.48 -27.66
N PRO A 607 -1.74 0.79 -26.89
CA PRO A 607 -0.34 0.62 -27.24
C PRO A 607 -0.21 -0.18 -28.55
N PRO A 608 0.60 0.29 -29.52
CA PRO A 608 0.90 -0.50 -30.70
C PRO A 608 1.76 -1.71 -30.36
N LYS A 609 1.98 -2.58 -31.35
CA LYS A 609 2.89 -3.73 -31.26
C LYS A 609 4.24 -3.35 -30.61
N GLY A 610 4.71 -4.14 -29.67
CA GLY A 610 5.97 -3.94 -28.94
C GLY A 610 5.96 -2.80 -27.91
N HIS A 611 4.79 -2.21 -27.63
CA HIS A 611 4.64 -1.12 -26.66
C HIS A 611 3.73 -1.52 -25.51
N VAL A 612 3.81 -0.76 -24.43
CA VAL A 612 2.91 -0.86 -23.29
C VAL A 612 2.28 0.49 -22.99
N ALA A 613 1.05 0.50 -22.50
CA ALA A 613 0.46 1.66 -21.87
C ALA A 613 0.71 1.58 -20.36
N ILE A 614 1.28 2.63 -19.78
CA ILE A 614 1.56 2.72 -18.34
C ILE A 614 0.57 3.70 -17.72
N LYS A 615 -0.15 3.27 -16.67
CA LYS A 615 -0.85 4.17 -15.75
C LYS A 615 0.20 4.85 -14.86
N VAL A 616 0.42 6.13 -15.09
CA VAL A 616 1.50 6.91 -14.46
C VAL A 616 1.12 7.26 -13.02
N ILE A 617 1.94 6.87 -12.05
CA ILE A 617 1.76 7.21 -10.64
C ILE A 617 2.59 8.45 -10.29
N ASP A 618 3.88 8.43 -10.62
CA ASP A 618 4.81 9.53 -10.36
C ASP A 618 5.64 9.85 -11.62
N VAL A 619 6.07 11.11 -11.74
CA VAL A 619 6.98 11.59 -12.80
C VAL A 619 8.15 12.34 -12.21
N ALA A 620 9.30 12.29 -12.88
CA ALA A 620 10.45 13.12 -12.53
C ALA A 620 10.72 14.18 -13.60
N ILE A 621 11.20 15.34 -13.17
CA ILE A 621 11.48 16.49 -14.04
C ILE A 621 12.98 16.55 -14.32
N ASN A 622 13.33 16.50 -15.60
CA ASN A 622 14.69 16.57 -16.09
C ASN A 622 15.04 17.99 -16.57
N PRO A 623 16.33 18.34 -16.64
CA PRO A 623 16.75 19.64 -17.20
C PRO A 623 16.25 19.88 -18.63
N ILE A 624 16.12 18.82 -19.43
CA ILE A 624 15.65 18.95 -20.82
C ILE A 624 14.17 19.35 -20.88
N ASP A 625 13.33 18.96 -19.91
CA ASP A 625 11.90 19.25 -19.92
C ASP A 625 11.63 20.76 -19.85
N TRP A 626 12.31 21.49 -18.95
CA TRP A 626 12.16 22.95 -18.88
C TRP A 626 12.90 23.67 -20.01
N LYS A 627 14.00 23.10 -20.53
CA LYS A 627 14.71 23.66 -21.71
C LYS A 627 13.83 23.59 -22.95
N MET A 628 13.09 22.50 -23.15
CA MET A 628 12.09 22.34 -24.21
C MET A 628 10.92 23.29 -24.05
N GLN A 629 10.57 23.66 -22.81
CA GLN A 629 9.61 24.73 -22.57
C GLN A 629 10.19 26.10 -22.97
N ASP A 630 11.44 26.41 -22.63
CA ASP A 630 12.07 27.71 -22.94
C ASP A 630 12.44 27.90 -24.42
N ALA A 631 12.73 26.80 -25.12
CA ALA A 631 13.17 26.80 -26.50
C ALA A 631 12.67 25.54 -27.22
N ASP A 632 12.23 25.70 -28.47
CA ASP A 632 11.90 24.56 -29.32
C ASP A 632 13.19 23.96 -29.90
N VAL A 633 13.88 23.16 -29.09
CA VAL A 633 15.17 22.55 -29.42
C VAL A 633 15.03 21.41 -30.45
N PHE A 634 13.84 20.83 -30.58
CA PHE A 634 13.61 19.61 -31.38
C PHE A 634 12.63 19.81 -32.55
N GLY A 635 12.11 21.02 -32.76
CA GLY A 635 11.15 21.32 -33.82
C GLY A 635 9.83 20.57 -33.63
N LEU A 636 9.26 20.65 -32.42
CA LEU A 636 8.08 19.87 -32.06
C LEU A 636 6.80 20.44 -32.68
N GLU A 637 5.87 19.54 -33.05
CA GLU A 637 4.50 19.95 -33.38
C GLU A 637 3.71 20.19 -32.08
N TYR A 638 3.00 21.31 -31.99
CA TYR A 638 2.18 21.69 -30.84
C TYR A 638 0.69 21.61 -31.22
N PRO A 639 -0.22 21.22 -30.31
CA PRO A 639 -0.01 20.93 -28.88
C PRO A 639 0.69 19.59 -28.61
N THR A 640 1.54 19.52 -27.59
CA THR A 640 2.29 18.32 -27.22
C THR A 640 2.38 18.12 -25.70
N VAL A 641 2.85 16.95 -25.27
CA VAL A 641 3.04 16.56 -23.86
C VAL A 641 4.51 16.20 -23.64
N PHE A 642 5.16 16.90 -22.71
CA PHE A 642 6.57 16.69 -22.35
C PHE A 642 6.76 15.56 -21.31
N GLY A 643 8.00 15.41 -20.86
CA GLY A 643 8.38 14.53 -19.76
C GLY A 643 8.96 13.21 -20.24
N LEU A 644 10.00 12.75 -19.54
CA LEU A 644 10.81 11.59 -19.92
C LEU A 644 10.85 10.46 -18.90
N ASP A 645 10.41 10.70 -17.66
CA ASP A 645 10.51 9.71 -16.59
C ASP A 645 9.14 9.41 -15.99
N VAL A 646 8.77 8.13 -15.98
CA VAL A 646 7.59 7.63 -15.28
C VAL A 646 7.92 6.49 -14.33
N ALA A 647 7.19 6.43 -13.23
CA ALA A 647 6.97 5.22 -12.46
C ALA A 647 5.47 4.98 -12.35
N GLY A 648 5.03 3.74 -12.53
CA GLY A 648 3.61 3.42 -12.59
C GLY A 648 3.34 1.94 -12.68
N GLU A 649 2.17 1.61 -13.22
CA GLU A 649 1.72 0.24 -13.44
C GLU A 649 1.38 0.02 -14.90
N ILE A 650 1.72 -1.16 -15.45
CA ILE A 650 1.27 -1.56 -16.78
C ILE A 650 -0.26 -1.60 -16.80
N TYR A 651 -0.87 -0.85 -17.71
CA TYR A 651 -2.32 -0.77 -17.88
C TYR A 651 -2.81 -1.63 -19.05
N GLU A 652 -2.11 -1.58 -20.19
CA GLU A 652 -2.43 -2.34 -21.40
C GLU A 652 -1.13 -2.78 -22.07
N LEU A 653 -1.13 -3.98 -22.66
CA LEU A 653 -0.01 -4.54 -23.43
C LEU A 653 -0.34 -4.48 -24.91
N GLY A 654 0.60 -4.02 -25.73
CA GLY A 654 0.52 -4.17 -27.17
C GLY A 654 0.90 -5.59 -27.59
N ASP A 655 0.60 -5.94 -28.85
CA ASP A 655 0.98 -7.23 -29.42
C ASP A 655 2.49 -7.48 -29.30
N GLU A 656 2.90 -8.75 -29.09
CA GLU A 656 4.30 -9.19 -28.94
C GLU A 656 5.05 -8.58 -27.73
N VAL A 657 4.32 -8.27 -26.67
CA VAL A 657 4.87 -8.00 -25.33
C VAL A 657 4.51 -9.15 -24.39
N ASP A 658 5.44 -10.09 -24.21
CA ASP A 658 5.19 -11.35 -23.49
C ASP A 658 5.79 -11.38 -22.07
N ASP A 659 6.72 -10.47 -21.78
CA ASP A 659 7.52 -10.45 -20.55
C ASP A 659 7.03 -9.42 -19.50
N PHE A 660 5.84 -8.86 -19.74
CA PHE A 660 5.13 -8.00 -18.81
C PHE A 660 3.69 -8.48 -18.58
N HIS A 661 3.08 -8.06 -17.48
CA HIS A 661 1.65 -8.26 -17.23
C HIS A 661 0.96 -6.98 -16.76
N VAL A 662 -0.35 -6.87 -17.04
CA VAL A 662 -1.18 -5.77 -16.50
C VAL A 662 -1.10 -5.75 -14.97
N GLY A 663 -0.99 -4.55 -14.39
CA GLY A 663 -0.80 -4.29 -12.97
C GLY A 663 0.65 -4.40 -12.49
N GLN A 664 1.60 -4.78 -13.34
CA GLN A 664 3.02 -4.85 -12.94
C GLN A 664 3.59 -3.45 -12.71
N ARG A 665 4.30 -3.27 -11.58
CA ARG A 665 4.98 -2.01 -11.26
C ARG A 665 6.23 -1.85 -12.10
N VAL A 666 6.37 -0.69 -12.72
CA VAL A 666 7.47 -0.42 -13.66
C VAL A 666 7.99 1.00 -13.52
N ILE A 667 9.24 1.18 -13.93
CA ILE A 667 9.81 2.48 -14.30
C ILE A 667 10.05 2.49 -15.82
N ALA A 668 9.93 3.65 -16.44
CA ALA A 668 10.15 3.75 -17.88
C ALA A 668 10.71 5.09 -18.32
N HIS A 669 11.51 5.05 -19.39
CA HIS A 669 12.03 6.22 -20.09
C HIS A 669 11.13 6.53 -21.29
N CYS A 670 10.30 7.55 -21.14
CA CYS A 670 9.35 8.05 -22.12
C CYS A 670 10.03 8.86 -23.24
N ASN A 671 9.31 9.10 -24.34
CA ASN A 671 9.76 9.91 -25.46
C ASN A 671 8.93 11.20 -25.60
N GLY A 672 9.07 12.09 -24.61
CA GLY A 672 8.38 13.39 -24.54
C GLY A 672 8.81 14.46 -25.55
N TYR A 673 9.75 14.13 -26.44
CA TYR A 673 10.13 14.95 -27.60
C TYR A 673 9.76 14.28 -28.94
N SER A 674 8.83 13.32 -28.92
CA SER A 674 8.22 12.78 -30.13
C SER A 674 7.60 13.92 -30.96
N GLN A 675 8.02 14.04 -32.22
CA GLN A 675 7.61 15.17 -33.07
C GLN A 675 6.13 15.13 -33.47
N LYS A 676 5.47 13.96 -33.44
CA LYS A 676 4.12 13.78 -34.01
C LYS A 676 3.13 13.05 -33.10
N ASP A 677 3.58 12.54 -31.96
CA ASP A 677 2.72 11.74 -31.09
C ASP A 677 2.98 12.06 -29.62
N ALA A 678 2.05 12.85 -29.06
CA ALA A 678 2.06 13.27 -27.66
C ALA A 678 1.76 12.12 -26.68
N SER A 679 1.29 10.96 -27.14
CA SER A 679 0.99 9.81 -26.26
C SER A 679 2.25 9.21 -25.61
N HIS A 680 3.43 9.55 -26.11
CA HIS A 680 4.71 9.12 -25.55
C HIS A 680 5.28 10.04 -24.46
N GLY A 681 4.65 11.19 -24.19
CA GLY A 681 5.08 12.10 -23.12
C GLY A 681 4.77 11.55 -21.72
N ALA A 682 5.61 11.83 -20.72
CA ALA A 682 5.39 11.36 -19.35
C ALA A 682 4.32 12.17 -18.59
N PHE A 683 4.11 13.44 -18.92
CA PHE A 683 3.22 14.34 -18.16
C PHE A 683 1.73 14.15 -18.49
N GLN A 684 1.27 12.91 -18.38
CA GLN A 684 -0.12 12.49 -18.58
C GLN A 684 -0.44 11.24 -17.75
N ARG A 685 -1.72 10.91 -17.60
CA ARG A 685 -2.15 9.76 -16.78
C ARG A 685 -1.83 8.40 -17.41
N TYR A 686 -1.88 8.32 -18.73
CA TYR A 686 -1.55 7.11 -19.47
C TYR A 686 -0.56 7.45 -20.57
N THR A 687 0.62 6.84 -20.53
CA THR A 687 1.69 7.06 -21.52
C THR A 687 2.01 5.76 -22.25
N ILE A 688 2.33 5.84 -23.54
CA ILE A 688 2.75 4.72 -24.36
C ILE A 688 4.27 4.68 -24.42
N VAL A 689 4.86 3.53 -24.11
CA VAL A 689 6.32 3.36 -24.09
C VAL A 689 6.72 2.06 -24.78
N PRO A 690 7.78 2.04 -25.62
CA PRO A 690 8.33 0.78 -26.14
C PRO A 690 8.84 -0.09 -25.00
N GLN A 691 8.62 -1.41 -25.07
CA GLN A 691 8.98 -2.35 -24.01
C GLN A 691 10.49 -2.33 -23.67
N GLU A 692 11.34 -1.97 -24.62
CA GLU A 692 12.80 -1.85 -24.46
C GLU A 692 13.21 -0.72 -23.51
N ALA A 693 12.31 0.22 -23.23
CA ALA A 693 12.52 1.35 -22.34
C ALA A 693 11.83 1.19 -20.98
N VAL A 694 11.40 -0.03 -20.65
CA VAL A 694 10.65 -0.35 -19.44
C VAL A 694 11.41 -1.39 -18.61
N ALA A 695 11.51 -1.16 -17.30
CA ALA A 695 12.04 -2.12 -16.33
C ALA A 695 11.02 -2.33 -15.21
N GLU A 696 10.99 -3.56 -14.69
CA GLU A 696 10.25 -3.85 -13.47
C GLU A 696 10.80 -3.03 -12.30
N LEU A 697 9.89 -2.49 -11.49
CA LEU A 697 10.21 -1.79 -10.26
C LEU A 697 9.89 -2.71 -9.07
N PRO A 698 10.91 -3.19 -8.33
CA PRO A 698 10.70 -4.02 -7.15
C PRO A 698 9.79 -3.37 -6.12
N TYR A 699 8.95 -4.15 -5.45
CA TYR A 699 7.97 -3.61 -4.52
C TYR A 699 8.58 -2.83 -3.34
N ALA A 700 9.80 -3.19 -2.94
CA ALA A 700 10.57 -2.53 -1.89
C ALA A 700 10.94 -1.07 -2.21
N ILE A 701 10.95 -0.69 -3.49
CA ILE A 701 11.26 0.67 -3.94
C ILE A 701 9.94 1.38 -4.25
N THR A 702 9.66 2.53 -3.62
CA THR A 702 8.47 3.33 -3.94
C THR A 702 8.54 3.88 -5.36
N THR A 703 7.40 4.14 -6.01
CA THR A 703 7.36 4.78 -7.34
C THR A 703 8.07 6.13 -7.34
N SER A 704 7.89 6.93 -6.28
CA SER A 704 8.52 8.24 -6.11
C SER A 704 10.04 8.17 -5.98
N ARG A 705 10.58 7.06 -5.45
CA ARG A 705 12.02 6.81 -5.39
C ARG A 705 12.53 6.23 -6.70
N GLY A 706 11.82 5.28 -7.32
CA GLY A 706 12.22 4.65 -8.58
C GLY A 706 12.23 5.60 -9.78
N VAL A 707 11.29 6.55 -9.83
CA VAL A 707 11.11 7.48 -10.97
C VAL A 707 12.32 8.40 -11.21
N VAL A 708 13.29 8.47 -10.29
CA VAL A 708 14.47 9.31 -10.48
C VAL A 708 15.48 8.75 -11.51
N LEU A 709 15.36 7.46 -11.86
CA LEU A 709 16.32 6.72 -12.69
C LEU A 709 16.17 6.85 -14.21
N PRO A 710 14.98 6.84 -14.85
CA PRO A 710 14.83 6.42 -16.25
C PRO A 710 15.71 7.13 -17.31
N LEU A 711 15.61 8.45 -17.45
CA LEU A 711 16.47 9.20 -18.38
C LEU A 711 17.94 9.10 -17.96
N ALA A 712 18.21 9.18 -16.66
CA ALA A 712 19.57 9.25 -16.12
C ALA A 712 20.36 7.97 -16.38
N ILE A 713 19.73 6.81 -16.18
CA ILE A 713 20.37 5.51 -16.43
C ILE A 713 20.57 5.26 -17.91
N SER A 714 19.61 5.67 -18.75
CA SER A 714 19.73 5.57 -20.20
C SER A 714 20.88 6.43 -20.72
N THR A 715 20.97 7.65 -20.19
CA THR A 715 22.02 8.60 -20.51
C THR A 715 23.40 8.04 -20.14
N ALA A 716 23.57 7.64 -18.88
CA ALA A 716 24.82 7.06 -18.38
C ALA A 716 25.24 5.82 -19.20
N ALA A 717 24.31 4.90 -19.46
CA ALA A 717 24.56 3.71 -20.25
C ALA A 717 25.04 4.00 -21.68
N ALA A 718 24.45 5.02 -22.34
CA ALA A 718 24.84 5.42 -23.68
C ALA A 718 26.34 5.77 -23.73
N GLY A 719 26.78 6.67 -22.86
CA GLY A 719 28.17 7.12 -22.86
C GLY A 719 29.18 6.09 -22.33
N LEU A 720 28.78 5.25 -21.38
CA LEU A 720 29.67 4.24 -20.80
C LEU A 720 29.89 3.04 -21.73
N PHE A 721 28.85 2.55 -22.40
CA PHE A 721 28.88 1.20 -23.01
C PHE A 721 28.87 1.17 -24.53
N GLN A 722 28.31 2.20 -25.19
CA GLN A 722 28.25 2.19 -26.66
C GLN A 722 29.67 2.23 -27.27
N LYS A 723 29.84 1.53 -28.40
CA LYS A 723 31.13 1.28 -29.05
C LYS A 723 31.90 2.55 -29.40
N ASP A 724 31.19 3.61 -29.76
CA ASP A 724 31.77 4.88 -30.17
C ASP A 724 32.14 5.79 -29.00
N TYR A 725 31.74 5.48 -27.77
CA TYR A 725 31.99 6.31 -26.60
C TYR A 725 33.10 5.69 -25.72
N LEU A 726 32.88 5.51 -24.41
CA LEU A 726 33.91 4.95 -23.54
C LEU A 726 34.14 3.45 -23.78
N LYS A 727 33.09 2.73 -24.23
CA LYS A 727 33.12 1.30 -24.55
C LYS A 727 33.68 0.47 -23.38
N LEU A 728 33.11 0.68 -22.19
CA LEU A 728 33.33 -0.21 -21.06
C LEU A 728 32.63 -1.55 -21.32
N PRO A 729 33.10 -2.66 -20.69
CA PRO A 729 32.32 -3.88 -20.59
C PRO A 729 30.96 -3.60 -19.94
N TYR A 730 29.97 -4.43 -20.24
CA TYR A 730 28.66 -4.29 -19.64
C TYR A 730 28.70 -4.53 -18.13
N PRO A 731 27.80 -3.86 -17.37
CA PRO A 731 27.71 -4.08 -15.93
C PRO A 731 27.13 -5.46 -15.66
N THR A 732 27.61 -6.12 -14.62
CA THR A 732 27.12 -7.45 -14.20
C THR A 732 26.42 -7.36 -12.85
N ASN A 733 25.47 -8.27 -12.60
CA ASN A 733 24.86 -8.43 -11.28
C ASN A 733 25.79 -9.19 -10.31
N ASP A 734 26.73 -9.99 -10.83
CA ASP A 734 27.77 -10.66 -10.04
C ASP A 734 28.96 -9.74 -9.74
N GLU A 735 29.94 -10.21 -8.95
CA GLU A 735 31.17 -9.45 -8.70
C GLU A 735 31.93 -9.19 -10.02
N PRO A 736 32.13 -7.92 -10.45
CA PRO A 736 32.78 -7.65 -11.72
C PRO A 736 34.30 -7.86 -11.64
N GLU A 737 34.90 -8.31 -12.75
CA GLU A 737 36.36 -8.31 -12.86
C GLU A 737 36.91 -6.88 -12.88
N LYS A 738 37.92 -6.61 -12.05
CA LYS A 738 38.55 -5.27 -11.99
C LYS A 738 39.21 -4.93 -13.32
N LEU A 739 38.74 -3.87 -13.99
CA LEU A 739 39.23 -3.44 -15.31
C LEU A 739 40.62 -2.82 -15.28
N LYS A 740 41.12 -2.45 -14.09
CA LYS A 740 42.34 -1.62 -13.91
C LYS A 740 42.29 -0.33 -14.76
N ARG A 741 41.10 0.23 -14.92
CA ARG A 741 40.86 1.49 -15.60
C ARG A 741 40.01 2.41 -14.75
N THR A 742 40.34 3.69 -14.77
CA THR A 742 39.63 4.71 -14.01
C THR A 742 38.75 5.54 -14.94
N VAL A 743 37.51 5.81 -14.55
CA VAL A 743 36.59 6.72 -15.24
C VAL A 743 36.50 8.00 -14.42
N LEU A 744 36.70 9.15 -15.08
CA LEU A 744 36.44 10.44 -14.47
C LEU A 744 35.00 10.86 -14.75
N VAL A 745 34.17 11.06 -13.73
CA VAL A 745 32.80 11.57 -13.88
C VAL A 745 32.72 12.99 -13.35
N TRP A 746 32.51 13.96 -14.24
CA TRP A 746 32.32 15.34 -13.83
C TRP A 746 30.85 15.61 -13.49
N GLY A 747 30.60 16.08 -12.27
CA GLY A 747 29.25 16.29 -11.75
C GLY A 747 28.62 15.00 -11.18
N GLY A 748 29.37 14.25 -10.39
CA GLY A 748 28.99 12.96 -9.80
C GLY A 748 27.69 13.01 -8.99
N SER A 749 27.39 14.11 -8.31
CA SER A 749 26.17 14.27 -7.51
C SER A 749 24.91 14.58 -8.32
N SER A 750 24.99 14.68 -9.65
CA SER A 750 23.82 14.85 -10.52
C SER A 750 23.10 13.50 -10.75
N SER A 751 21.88 13.50 -11.30
CA SER A 751 21.17 12.26 -11.62
C SER A 751 21.92 11.37 -12.60
N VAL A 752 22.45 11.96 -13.67
CA VAL A 752 23.28 11.22 -14.64
C VAL A 752 24.59 10.77 -13.98
N GLY A 753 25.25 11.66 -13.23
CA GLY A 753 26.51 11.33 -12.53
C GLY A 753 26.35 10.16 -11.57
N SER A 754 25.25 10.13 -10.81
CA SER A 754 24.92 9.07 -9.85
C SER A 754 24.73 7.72 -10.55
N CYS A 755 24.09 7.71 -11.72
CA CYS A 755 23.97 6.51 -12.54
C CYS A 755 25.32 6.12 -13.16
N CYS A 756 26.14 7.09 -13.58
CA CYS A 756 27.47 6.82 -14.15
C CYS A 756 28.39 6.14 -13.14
N ILE A 757 28.41 6.61 -11.88
CA ILE A 757 29.24 6.00 -10.82
C ILE A 757 28.85 4.54 -10.66
N GLN A 758 27.58 4.27 -10.37
CA GLN A 758 27.10 2.92 -10.06
C GLN A 758 27.29 1.96 -11.24
N LEU A 759 26.98 2.39 -12.47
CA LEU A 759 27.14 1.56 -13.67
C LEU A 759 28.61 1.27 -13.99
N ALA A 760 29.51 2.25 -13.84
CA ALA A 760 30.93 2.05 -14.08
C ALA A 760 31.55 1.12 -13.03
N VAL A 761 31.18 1.26 -11.76
CA VAL A 761 31.57 0.33 -10.67
C VAL A 761 31.06 -1.07 -10.95
N ALA A 762 29.78 -1.22 -11.33
CA ALA A 762 29.19 -2.52 -11.70
C ALA A 762 29.82 -3.15 -12.94
N SER A 763 30.61 -2.39 -13.71
CA SER A 763 31.40 -2.86 -14.86
C SER A 763 32.86 -3.15 -14.49
N GLY A 764 33.25 -2.95 -13.22
CA GLY A 764 34.59 -3.19 -12.71
C GLY A 764 35.57 -2.02 -12.86
N ALA A 765 35.10 -0.83 -13.23
CA ALA A 765 35.93 0.38 -13.31
C ALA A 765 36.11 1.03 -11.93
N GLU A 766 37.28 1.63 -11.70
CA GLU A 766 37.46 2.58 -10.59
C GLU A 766 36.85 3.93 -11.02
N VAL A 767 36.16 4.64 -10.13
CA VAL A 767 35.47 5.89 -10.50
C VAL A 767 35.99 7.05 -9.66
N PHE A 768 36.52 8.07 -10.34
CA PHE A 768 36.84 9.36 -9.74
C PHE A 768 35.79 10.36 -10.14
N VAL A 769 35.37 11.23 -9.22
CA VAL A 769 34.26 12.15 -9.48
C VAL A 769 34.58 13.58 -9.07
N THR A 770 33.96 14.53 -9.75
CA THR A 770 33.85 15.89 -9.24
C THR A 770 32.45 16.16 -8.71
N ALA A 771 32.35 16.81 -7.56
CA ALA A 771 31.11 17.26 -6.93
C ALA A 771 31.43 18.44 -6.01
N SER A 772 30.43 19.13 -5.46
CA SER A 772 30.72 20.03 -4.32
C SER A 772 31.10 19.19 -3.10
N GLU A 773 32.02 19.68 -2.28
CA GLU A 773 32.55 18.96 -1.10
C GLU A 773 31.44 18.34 -0.22
N LYS A 774 30.37 19.09 0.05
CA LYS A 774 29.20 18.63 0.81
C LYS A 774 28.49 17.37 0.27
N ASN A 775 28.77 16.96 -0.98
CA ASN A 775 28.18 15.78 -1.62
C ASN A 775 29.19 14.63 -1.80
N PHE A 776 30.37 14.68 -1.18
CA PHE A 776 31.40 13.64 -1.30
C PHE A 776 30.92 12.32 -0.71
N ASP A 777 30.47 12.31 0.54
CA ASP A 777 29.94 11.10 1.20
C ASP A 777 28.85 10.43 0.36
N TYR A 778 27.96 11.23 -0.24
CA TYR A 778 26.94 10.74 -1.16
C TYR A 778 27.54 10.03 -2.38
N CYS A 779 28.55 10.62 -3.03
CA CYS A 779 29.19 10.00 -4.19
C CYS A 779 29.99 8.74 -3.82
N GLU A 780 30.65 8.73 -2.67
CA GLU A 780 31.40 7.59 -2.14
C GLU A 780 30.48 6.41 -1.82
N GLN A 781 29.31 6.68 -1.24
CA GLN A 781 28.27 5.67 -1.01
C GLN A 781 27.77 5.03 -2.30
N LEU A 782 27.79 5.75 -3.42
CA LEU A 782 27.46 5.20 -4.74
C LEU A 782 28.61 4.41 -5.38
N GLY A 783 29.79 4.41 -4.77
CA GLY A 783 30.97 3.69 -5.21
C GLY A 783 32.08 4.54 -5.83
N ALA A 784 32.03 5.88 -5.71
CA ALA A 784 33.16 6.71 -6.09
C ALA A 784 34.38 6.38 -5.21
N ALA A 785 35.53 6.09 -5.84
CA ALA A 785 36.77 5.80 -5.14
C ALA A 785 37.48 7.07 -4.65
N LYS A 786 37.23 8.21 -5.31
CA LYS A 786 37.76 9.51 -4.91
C LYS A 786 36.89 10.65 -5.41
N CYS A 787 36.64 11.62 -4.55
CA CYS A 787 35.90 12.83 -4.86
C CYS A 787 36.83 14.06 -4.88
N PHE A 788 36.51 15.02 -5.76
CA PHE A 788 37.26 16.28 -5.90
C PHE A 788 36.29 17.45 -5.98
N ASP A 789 36.61 18.55 -5.29
CA ASP A 789 35.73 19.71 -5.26
C ASP A 789 35.92 20.52 -6.53
N TYR A 790 34.87 20.61 -7.36
CA TYR A 790 34.98 21.34 -8.62
C TYR A 790 35.14 22.86 -8.43
N HIS A 791 34.91 23.38 -7.22
CA HIS A 791 35.15 24.79 -6.88
C HIS A 791 36.62 25.10 -6.56
N SER A 792 37.47 24.09 -6.35
CA SER A 792 38.89 24.31 -6.05
C SER A 792 39.62 24.82 -7.31
N GLU A 793 40.45 25.86 -7.13
CA GLU A 793 41.22 26.47 -8.23
C GLU A 793 42.26 25.52 -8.83
N ASP A 794 42.70 24.54 -8.05
CA ASP A 794 43.70 23.53 -8.42
C ASP A 794 43.11 22.14 -8.70
N VAL A 795 41.77 22.02 -8.84
CA VAL A 795 41.08 20.74 -9.01
C VAL A 795 41.63 19.89 -10.17
N GLU A 796 42.00 20.50 -11.30
CA GLU A 796 42.59 19.78 -12.43
C GLU A 796 43.92 19.14 -12.05
N LYS A 797 44.77 19.87 -11.33
CA LYS A 797 46.07 19.36 -10.86
C LYS A 797 45.87 18.23 -9.86
N GLN A 798 44.95 18.38 -8.91
CA GLN A 798 44.65 17.34 -7.92
C GLN A 798 44.19 16.03 -8.59
N ILE A 799 43.34 16.13 -9.61
CA ILE A 799 42.86 14.97 -10.36
C ILE A 799 44.00 14.34 -11.17
N VAL A 800 44.79 15.14 -11.90
CA VAL A 800 45.96 14.64 -12.66
C VAL A 800 46.95 13.93 -11.75
N ASP A 801 47.28 14.52 -10.60
CA ASP A 801 48.19 13.93 -9.61
C ASP A 801 47.65 12.59 -9.08
N ALA A 802 46.33 12.48 -8.84
CA ALA A 802 45.71 11.23 -8.40
C ALA A 802 45.64 10.15 -9.50
N LEU A 803 45.73 10.55 -10.77
CA LEU A 803 45.66 9.66 -11.94
C LEU A 803 47.04 9.25 -12.49
N LYS A 804 48.16 9.75 -11.96
CA LYS A 804 49.52 9.50 -12.49
C LYS A 804 49.85 8.03 -12.75
N ASP A 805 49.45 7.14 -11.86
CA ASP A 805 49.75 5.70 -11.94
C ASP A 805 48.56 4.86 -12.45
N ARG A 806 47.56 5.50 -13.07
CA ARG A 806 46.30 4.89 -13.51
C ARG A 806 46.12 5.04 -15.02
N THR A 807 45.51 4.04 -15.65
CA THR A 807 45.05 4.15 -17.04
C THR A 807 43.60 4.64 -17.07
N VAL A 808 43.36 5.77 -17.73
CA VAL A 808 42.04 6.39 -17.81
C VAL A 808 41.23 5.81 -18.98
N ALA A 809 40.00 5.36 -18.70
CA ALA A 809 39.07 4.89 -19.73
C ALA A 809 38.43 6.05 -20.52
N GLY A 810 38.47 7.25 -19.97
CA GLY A 810 37.93 8.50 -20.50
C GLY A 810 37.19 9.27 -19.42
N ALA A 811 36.57 10.38 -19.80
CA ALA A 811 35.78 11.21 -18.90
C ALA A 811 34.31 11.25 -19.34
N TYR A 812 33.42 11.34 -18.36
CA TYR A 812 31.99 11.52 -18.52
C TYR A 812 31.59 12.86 -17.92
N HIS A 813 31.34 13.85 -18.77
CA HIS A 813 30.79 15.15 -18.40
C HIS A 813 29.26 15.03 -18.23
N ALA A 814 28.82 14.73 -17.00
CA ALA A 814 27.43 14.47 -16.67
C ALA A 814 26.64 15.75 -16.33
N ASN A 815 27.33 16.80 -15.89
CA ASN A 815 26.75 18.11 -15.61
C ASN A 815 27.86 19.19 -15.60
N GLY A 816 27.48 20.46 -15.79
CA GLY A 816 28.41 21.59 -15.90
C GLY A 816 28.39 22.24 -17.29
N GLY A 817 28.94 23.46 -17.40
CA GLY A 817 29.06 24.18 -18.68
C GLY A 817 30.33 23.82 -19.46
N ASP A 818 30.62 24.56 -20.52
CA ASP A 818 31.77 24.33 -21.41
C ASP A 818 33.11 24.27 -20.66
N THR A 819 33.26 25.04 -19.57
CA THR A 819 34.46 25.02 -18.74
C THR A 819 34.71 23.66 -18.10
N ALA A 820 33.66 23.01 -17.57
CA ALA A 820 33.75 21.67 -16.97
C ALA A 820 34.13 20.61 -18.02
N PHE A 821 33.58 20.72 -19.22
CA PHE A 821 33.96 19.86 -20.34
C PHE A 821 35.44 20.05 -20.71
N ILE A 822 35.90 21.30 -20.84
CA ILE A 822 37.28 21.62 -21.20
C ILE A 822 38.24 21.15 -20.10
N SER A 823 37.87 21.29 -18.83
CA SER A 823 38.63 20.76 -17.69
C SER A 823 38.81 19.24 -17.79
N CYS A 824 37.75 18.50 -18.11
CA CYS A 824 37.87 17.06 -18.39
C CYS A 824 38.90 16.79 -19.49
N ALA A 825 38.82 17.53 -20.61
CA ALA A 825 39.74 17.34 -21.73
C ALA A 825 41.20 17.64 -21.36
N ARG A 826 41.46 18.72 -20.61
CA ARG A 826 42.81 19.09 -20.12
C ARG A 826 43.38 18.10 -19.13
N ILE A 827 42.54 17.55 -18.24
CA ILE A 827 42.95 16.48 -17.33
C ILE A 827 43.36 15.25 -18.14
N LEU A 828 42.52 14.83 -19.09
CA LEU A 828 42.81 13.63 -19.88
C LEU A 828 44.08 13.76 -20.72
N ASP A 829 44.35 14.93 -21.30
CA ASP A 829 45.57 15.22 -22.09
C ASP A 829 46.87 15.02 -21.28
N GLN A 830 46.79 15.12 -19.96
CA GLN A 830 47.92 14.96 -19.04
C GLN A 830 47.96 13.57 -18.38
N THR A 831 47.11 12.63 -18.81
CA THR A 831 47.01 11.29 -18.20
C THR A 831 47.22 10.18 -19.22
N GLN A 832 47.56 8.98 -18.74
CA GLN A 832 47.69 7.80 -19.59
C GLN A 832 46.30 7.22 -19.90
N GLY A 833 45.96 7.03 -21.17
CA GLY A 833 44.75 6.31 -21.57
C GLY A 833 44.00 6.95 -22.74
N LYS A 834 42.67 6.79 -22.75
CA LYS A 834 41.82 7.41 -23.78
C LYS A 834 41.54 8.86 -23.44
N THR A 835 41.78 9.76 -24.40
CA THR A 835 41.45 11.19 -24.33
C THR A 835 40.04 11.47 -24.89
N ILE A 836 39.05 10.67 -24.49
CA ILE A 836 37.65 10.85 -24.90
C ILE A 836 36.86 11.48 -23.77
N VAL A 837 36.19 12.61 -24.05
CA VAL A 837 35.21 13.23 -23.15
C VAL A 837 33.82 13.03 -23.74
N VAL A 838 33.01 12.26 -23.04
CA VAL A 838 31.60 12.06 -23.35
C VAL A 838 30.78 13.11 -22.62
N THR A 839 29.80 13.72 -23.28
CA THR A 839 29.06 14.85 -22.71
C THR A 839 27.56 14.75 -22.96
N VAL A 840 26.78 15.16 -21.96
CA VAL A 840 25.32 15.36 -22.07
C VAL A 840 24.95 16.74 -22.61
N GLN A 841 25.95 17.59 -22.82
CA GLN A 841 25.84 18.91 -23.44
C GLN A 841 26.51 18.91 -24.82
N GLY A 842 26.44 20.02 -25.55
CA GLY A 842 27.21 20.20 -26.78
C GLY A 842 28.72 20.08 -26.56
N VAL A 843 29.46 19.73 -27.61
CA VAL A 843 30.94 19.77 -27.59
C VAL A 843 31.39 21.20 -27.90
N PRO A 844 32.16 21.86 -27.02
CA PRO A 844 32.65 23.22 -27.28
C PRO A 844 33.52 23.31 -28.53
N GLU A 845 33.33 24.37 -29.33
CA GLU A 845 34.07 24.58 -30.58
C GLU A 845 35.54 25.02 -30.34
N LYS A 846 35.85 25.56 -29.16
CA LYS A 846 37.16 26.14 -28.83
C LYS A 846 37.63 25.69 -27.44
N GLY A 847 38.95 25.71 -27.22
CA GLY A 847 39.56 25.47 -25.92
C GLY A 847 39.88 24.00 -25.60
N MET A 848 39.59 23.06 -26.50
CA MET A 848 40.01 21.66 -26.34
C MET A 848 41.49 21.45 -26.70
N PRO A 849 42.24 20.63 -25.94
CA PRO A 849 43.53 20.10 -26.37
C PRO A 849 43.39 19.31 -27.68
N SER A 850 44.42 19.35 -28.54
CA SER A 850 44.40 18.67 -29.86
C SER A 850 44.35 17.14 -29.76
N SER A 851 44.76 16.57 -28.63
CA SER A 851 44.69 15.14 -28.33
C SER A 851 43.29 14.67 -27.95
N ALA A 852 42.41 15.57 -27.50
CA ALA A 852 41.11 15.22 -26.92
C ALA A 852 40.01 15.12 -27.98
N ARG A 853 39.09 14.17 -27.78
CA ARG A 853 37.92 13.95 -28.63
C ARG A 853 36.64 14.12 -27.80
N GLY A 854 35.82 15.11 -28.15
CA GLY A 854 34.49 15.28 -27.57
C GLY A 854 33.42 14.48 -28.29
N LYS A 855 32.51 13.85 -27.53
CA LYS A 855 31.33 13.16 -28.09
C LYS A 855 30.07 13.46 -27.28
N MET A 856 29.05 14.01 -27.96
CA MET A 856 27.73 14.21 -27.39
C MET A 856 26.93 12.91 -27.39
N ILE A 857 26.29 12.59 -26.26
CA ILE A 857 25.39 11.43 -26.15
C ILE A 857 23.99 11.79 -26.63
N SER A 858 23.26 10.76 -27.04
CA SER A 858 21.80 10.80 -27.12
C SER A 858 21.27 9.58 -26.37
N SER A 859 20.47 9.81 -25.33
CA SER A 859 19.99 8.76 -24.43
C SER A 859 19.04 7.79 -25.12
N SER A 860 18.24 8.24 -26.09
CA SER A 860 17.30 7.40 -26.85
C SER A 860 17.99 6.43 -27.81
N ASN A 861 19.24 6.68 -28.19
CA ASN A 861 19.95 5.81 -29.11
C ASN A 861 20.13 4.38 -28.56
N ILE A 862 20.13 4.19 -27.24
CA ILE A 862 20.32 2.87 -26.63
C ILE A 862 19.16 1.92 -26.94
N PHE A 863 17.95 2.43 -27.18
CA PHE A 863 16.78 1.60 -27.48
C PHE A 863 16.82 1.03 -28.90
N ASN A 864 17.70 1.54 -29.76
CA ASN A 864 17.91 1.06 -31.12
C ASN A 864 19.17 0.20 -31.28
N ASN A 865 19.80 -0.23 -30.18
CA ASN A 865 20.99 -1.07 -30.20
C ASN A 865 21.04 -2.03 -29.01
N GLU A 866 22.11 -2.82 -28.91
CA GLU A 866 22.26 -3.87 -27.90
C GLU A 866 22.34 -3.37 -26.45
N VAL A 867 22.68 -2.09 -26.22
CA VAL A 867 22.88 -1.52 -24.89
C VAL A 867 21.55 -1.40 -24.14
N GLY A 868 20.49 -0.90 -24.79
CA GLY A 868 19.19 -0.67 -24.17
C GLY A 868 18.59 -1.94 -23.58
N PRO A 869 18.33 -2.98 -24.38
CA PRO A 869 17.79 -4.25 -23.89
C PRO A 869 18.67 -4.91 -22.82
N TYR A 870 20.00 -4.79 -22.91
CA TYR A 870 20.88 -5.31 -21.87
C TYR A 870 20.66 -4.57 -20.55
N ILE A 871 20.71 -3.24 -20.55
CA ILE A 871 20.59 -2.44 -19.34
C ILE A 871 19.18 -2.54 -18.76
N TRP A 872 18.15 -2.27 -19.55
CA TRP A 872 16.77 -2.16 -19.08
C TRP A 872 16.10 -3.50 -18.78
N ARG A 873 16.36 -4.54 -19.57
CA ARG A 873 15.68 -5.84 -19.42
C ARG A 873 16.52 -6.86 -18.64
N LYS A 874 17.84 -6.90 -18.85
CA LYS A 874 18.70 -7.95 -18.27
C LYS A 874 19.37 -7.55 -16.96
N PHE A 875 19.92 -6.34 -16.89
CA PHE A 875 20.72 -5.89 -15.75
C PHE A 875 19.86 -5.22 -14.68
N LEU A 876 19.16 -4.13 -15.05
CA LEU A 876 18.53 -3.21 -14.12
C LEU A 876 17.50 -3.84 -13.17
N PRO A 877 16.57 -4.70 -13.62
CA PRO A 877 15.57 -5.27 -12.70
C PRO A 877 16.21 -6.03 -11.53
N LYS A 878 17.20 -6.87 -11.83
CA LYS A 878 17.96 -7.64 -10.83
C LYS A 878 18.87 -6.74 -9.97
N ALA A 879 19.42 -5.69 -10.57
CA ALA A 879 20.29 -4.77 -9.87
C ALA A 879 19.52 -3.89 -8.87
N LEU A 880 18.29 -3.51 -9.19
CA LEU A 880 17.38 -2.84 -8.27
C LEU A 880 16.93 -3.78 -7.14
N ASP A 881 16.59 -5.02 -7.48
CA ASP A 881 16.11 -6.02 -6.51
C ASP A 881 17.18 -6.39 -5.48
N SER A 882 18.43 -6.56 -5.93
CA SER A 882 19.58 -6.83 -5.05
C SER A 882 20.13 -5.61 -4.30
N GLY A 883 19.65 -4.40 -4.63
CA GLY A 883 20.20 -3.14 -4.11
C GLY A 883 21.58 -2.76 -4.69
N LYS A 884 22.06 -3.47 -5.71
CA LYS A 884 23.33 -3.16 -6.41
C LYS A 884 23.29 -1.82 -7.13
N ILE A 885 22.12 -1.48 -7.70
CA ILE A 885 21.80 -0.13 -8.13
C ILE A 885 20.74 0.40 -7.18
N VAL A 886 21.00 1.56 -6.59
CA VAL A 886 20.02 2.30 -5.80
C VAL A 886 19.48 3.48 -6.62
N PRO A 887 18.17 3.76 -6.58
CA PRO A 887 17.63 4.97 -7.18
C PRO A 887 18.22 6.21 -6.53
N ALA A 888 18.94 7.00 -7.31
CA ALA A 888 19.71 8.14 -6.83
C ALA A 888 19.78 9.24 -7.92
N PRO A 889 19.77 10.52 -7.53
CA PRO A 889 19.69 11.06 -6.18
C PRO A 889 18.29 10.94 -5.56
N GLU A 890 18.18 11.28 -4.27
CA GLU A 890 16.91 11.29 -3.55
C GLU A 890 15.86 12.18 -4.25
N PRO A 891 14.58 11.78 -4.25
CA PRO A 891 13.53 12.58 -4.84
C PRO A 891 13.25 13.84 -4.01
N LEU A 892 13.05 14.96 -4.69
CA LEU A 892 12.52 16.21 -4.15
C LEU A 892 11.09 16.37 -4.67
N THR A 893 10.12 15.95 -3.86
CA THR A 893 8.71 16.09 -4.20
C THR A 893 8.28 17.55 -4.09
N VAL A 894 7.81 18.12 -5.20
CA VAL A 894 7.42 19.54 -5.27
C VAL A 894 5.91 19.77 -5.33
N GLY A 895 5.12 18.71 -5.57
CA GLY A 895 3.67 18.81 -5.64
C GLY A 895 3.02 17.50 -6.08
N GLU A 896 1.69 17.50 -6.12
CA GLU A 896 0.86 16.36 -6.48
C GLU A 896 -0.02 16.69 -7.70
N GLU A 897 -0.32 15.67 -8.50
CA GLU A 897 -1.13 15.72 -9.73
C GLU A 897 -0.52 16.54 -10.88
N LEU A 898 -1.13 16.42 -12.07
CA LEU A 898 -0.69 17.10 -13.31
C LEU A 898 -0.63 18.64 -13.19
N ARG A 899 -1.40 19.24 -12.28
CA ARG A 899 -1.39 20.70 -12.06
C ARG A 899 -0.05 21.20 -11.50
N SER A 900 0.73 20.33 -10.87
CA SER A 900 2.03 20.65 -10.28
C SER A 900 3.20 20.51 -11.26
N ILE A 901 2.96 20.10 -12.51
CA ILE A 901 4.03 19.96 -13.52
C ILE A 901 4.75 21.29 -13.75
N GLN A 902 4.04 22.41 -13.89
CA GLN A 902 4.70 23.71 -14.06
C GLN A 902 5.61 24.05 -12.88
N LEU A 903 5.15 23.82 -11.65
CA LEU A 903 5.94 24.04 -10.44
C LEU A 903 7.21 23.19 -10.46
N GLY A 904 7.14 21.95 -10.93
CA GLY A 904 8.30 21.09 -11.11
C GLY A 904 9.27 21.57 -12.18
N LEU A 905 8.78 22.03 -13.32
CA LEU A 905 9.60 22.64 -14.37
C LEU A 905 10.36 23.87 -13.84
N ASP A 906 9.68 24.74 -13.12
CA ASP A 906 10.26 25.95 -12.57
C ASP A 906 11.26 25.65 -11.43
N LYS A 907 10.97 24.66 -10.58
CA LYS A 907 11.91 24.22 -9.54
C LYS A 907 13.17 23.60 -10.14
N GLN A 908 13.03 22.75 -11.15
CA GLN A 908 14.18 22.14 -11.82
C GLN A 908 15.02 23.18 -12.56
N LYS A 909 14.39 24.21 -13.13
CA LYS A 909 15.07 25.34 -13.77
C LYS A 909 15.84 26.21 -12.76
N ALA A 910 15.29 26.42 -11.56
CA ALA A 910 15.98 27.13 -10.48
C ALA A 910 17.20 26.37 -9.93
N GLY A 911 17.31 25.08 -10.23
CA GLY A 911 18.42 24.22 -9.83
C GLY A 911 18.14 23.42 -8.55
N VAL A 912 18.78 22.26 -8.48
CA VAL A 912 18.74 21.33 -7.35
C VAL A 912 20.14 20.77 -7.09
N SER A 913 20.42 20.38 -5.85
CA SER A 913 21.71 19.82 -5.43
C SER A 913 21.48 18.43 -4.88
N ALA A 914 22.07 17.41 -5.52
CA ALA A 914 21.99 16.00 -5.09
C ALA A 914 20.56 15.53 -4.80
N GLN A 915 19.59 16.04 -5.56
CA GLN A 915 18.19 15.67 -5.53
C GLN A 915 17.61 15.73 -6.95
N LYS A 916 16.51 15.01 -7.21
CA LYS A 916 15.78 15.11 -8.48
C LYS A 916 14.33 15.51 -8.23
N VAL A 917 13.84 16.51 -8.96
CA VAL A 917 12.47 17.01 -8.80
C VAL A 917 11.46 15.95 -9.24
N VAL A 918 10.47 15.67 -8.39
CA VAL A 918 9.41 14.67 -8.61
C VAL A 918 8.04 15.31 -8.38
N VAL A 919 7.06 14.96 -9.21
CA VAL A 919 5.64 15.26 -9.01
C VAL A 919 4.91 13.94 -8.84
N THR A 920 4.16 13.82 -7.74
CA THR A 920 3.54 12.55 -7.33
C THR A 920 2.04 12.51 -7.60
N ASN A 921 1.42 11.34 -7.49
CA ASN A 921 -0.05 11.16 -7.61
C ASN A 921 -0.65 11.68 -8.93
N ILE A 922 -0.07 11.31 -10.07
CA ILE A 922 -0.53 11.73 -11.41
C ILE A 922 -1.90 11.13 -11.78
N SER A 923 -2.12 9.84 -11.49
CA SER A 923 -3.33 9.08 -11.87
C SER A 923 -4.17 8.58 -10.72
#